data_AF-A0A9W8W668-F1
#
_entry.id   AF-A0A9W8W668-F1
#
_cell.length_a   1.000
_cell.length_b   1.000
_cell.length_c   1.000
_cell.angle_alpha   90.00
_cell.angle_beta   90.00
_cell.angle_gamma   90.00
#
_symmetry.space_group_name_H-M   'P 1'
#
loop_
_entity.id
_entity.type
_entity.pdbx_description
1 polymer ?
#
loop_
_entity_poly.entity_id
_entity_poly.type
_entity_poly.pdbx_seq_one_letter_code
_entity_poly.pdbx_strand_id
1 'polypeptide(L)'
;MRPEHSGLIIGNDASGKTTMLYKLKLGEIVTTIPTIGFNVETLEYPDGGKITLWDVGGCDKIRPLIRHYMQPDRFLIFIQSCGDLDPDRIEFSLEYLRMGLAMMAEQGCRHMFILFNKQDLLPPDERDSIVKGIRTQIEREIAPYLGNHDIRILDYPGLCATSGEQLHPAMEEIRQTVQKIKKPAQPDTKTQVAELEKGPSDTELVERARRANADAIDAESFWASFIDGSLSSWDHYTHLRAGFFVLHDCFARGFGLLECADEFMAHLNRLRQGNPERFRNTAHKTMTIFWLHQIQIAAVNYQVNNGRDKFPERGEYADIVLSAPWLMNSGLWGSYYSKDALFTPEARGNWHLPDLQPLPTPTQAKEQRHTQLSGNDADRLPRFAFSVVQKTLTSKLRRGGVVKQALEALQSSTIRLRASDPSVSPYSETQAYFWIQIIHAYLRSLQVEPSKASNSSRFEGSATSLTFEAFMALFDITGDEWRQYYSPSVWQGIPARMSFVNPDKKALPNIFGMPSKAKIDLARSQMVNAVSRRFTKPLGLPPREDLDFWAAVLIDEAKLMPEEEVNVASHASLLRFLHQRLSKPSEEKSSTVAARTALDLSSRMGSTQSMFWVQQVQICLAGGKRASTFEEFVTVDAHLAYEDLPLVYYSPQLWQSAEVKEVYVPPDRHSLSSIVSSGK
;
A
#
# COMPACT_ATOMS: atom_id res chain seq x y z
N MET A 1 -15.17 -11.66 20.11
CA MET A 1 -13.99 -12.18 19.37
C MET A 1 -12.98 -12.69 20.38
N ARG A 2 -12.45 -13.90 20.21
CA ARG A 2 -11.35 -14.41 21.05
C ARG A 2 -10.05 -13.66 20.69
N PRO A 3 -9.11 -13.48 21.62
CA PRO A 3 -7.89 -12.70 21.38
C PRO A 3 -6.99 -13.39 20.33
N GLU A 4 -6.64 -12.65 19.29
CA GLU A 4 -5.56 -12.98 18.35
C GLU A 4 -4.23 -12.54 18.97
N HIS A 5 -3.23 -13.42 18.93
CA HIS A 5 -1.88 -13.13 19.39
C HIS A 5 -0.92 -13.15 18.21
N SER A 6 0.14 -12.34 18.27
CA SER A 6 1.18 -12.37 17.25
C SER A 6 2.57 -12.48 17.86
N GLY A 7 3.47 -13.17 17.16
CA GLY A 7 4.84 -13.39 17.63
C GLY A 7 5.85 -13.40 16.50
N LEU A 8 7.10 -13.10 16.83
CA LEU A 8 8.22 -13.02 15.88
C LEU A 8 9.14 -14.22 16.09
N ILE A 9 9.44 -14.96 15.02
CA ILE A 9 10.43 -16.04 15.03
C ILE A 9 11.76 -15.47 14.55
N ILE A 10 12.76 -15.55 15.43
CA ILE A 10 14.11 -15.05 15.24
C ILE A 10 15.12 -16.18 15.47
N GLY A 11 16.34 -16.01 14.99
CA GLY A 11 17.42 -16.98 15.12
C GLY A 11 18.31 -17.01 13.90
N ASN A 12 19.46 -17.68 14.02
CA ASN A 12 20.48 -17.67 12.99
C ASN A 12 20.01 -18.24 11.63
N ASP A 13 20.76 -17.98 10.56
CA ASP A 13 20.58 -18.63 9.26
C ASP A 13 20.55 -20.16 9.43
N ALA A 14 19.69 -20.81 8.63
CA ALA A 14 19.48 -22.25 8.66
C ALA A 14 19.03 -22.84 10.02
N SER A 15 18.62 -22.06 11.03
CA SER A 15 18.15 -22.63 12.32
C SER A 15 16.84 -23.40 12.25
N GLY A 16 16.11 -23.29 11.14
CA GLY A 16 14.87 -24.04 10.87
C GLY A 16 13.56 -23.30 11.18
N LYS A 17 13.61 -21.97 11.32
CA LYS A 17 12.45 -21.08 11.54
C LYS A 17 11.32 -21.29 10.55
N THR A 18 11.63 -21.14 9.26
CA THR A 18 10.68 -21.34 8.18
C THR A 18 10.16 -22.77 8.11
N THR A 19 11.02 -23.76 8.41
CA THR A 19 10.64 -25.18 8.41
C THR A 19 9.63 -25.44 9.51
N MET A 20 9.87 -24.93 10.71
CA MET A 20 8.96 -25.03 11.85
C MET A 20 7.63 -24.35 11.53
N LEU A 21 7.66 -23.13 10.98
CA LEU A 21 6.48 -22.36 10.63
C LEU A 21 5.57 -23.11 9.64
N TYR A 22 6.14 -23.62 8.55
CA TYR A 22 5.37 -24.38 7.56
C TYR A 22 4.94 -25.75 8.07
N LYS A 23 5.76 -26.43 8.87
CA LYS A 23 5.36 -27.71 9.47
C LYS A 23 4.13 -27.56 10.36
N LEU A 24 4.06 -26.49 11.15
CA LEU A 24 2.91 -26.16 11.98
C LEU A 24 1.67 -25.76 11.18
N LYS A 25 1.86 -25.04 10.05
CA LYS A 25 0.76 -24.53 9.23
C LYS A 25 0.16 -25.59 8.29
N LEU A 26 1.01 -26.42 7.70
CA LEU A 26 0.65 -27.31 6.59
C LEU A 26 0.71 -28.80 6.97
N GLY A 27 1.31 -29.16 8.10
CA GLY A 27 1.53 -30.56 8.53
C GLY A 27 2.65 -31.31 7.78
N GLU A 28 3.11 -30.77 6.66
CA GLU A 28 4.10 -31.40 5.77
C GLU A 28 5.48 -30.72 5.81
N ILE A 29 6.53 -31.44 5.36
CA ILE A 29 7.89 -30.91 5.26
C ILE A 29 8.03 -30.10 3.97
N VAL A 30 8.04 -28.78 4.10
CA VAL A 30 8.48 -27.89 3.03
C VAL A 30 9.98 -27.69 3.17
N THR A 31 10.78 -28.10 2.18
CA THR A 31 12.21 -27.73 2.17
C THR A 31 12.34 -26.23 1.99
N THR A 32 13.06 -25.61 2.90
CA THR A 32 13.20 -24.15 2.99
C THR A 32 14.52 -23.68 2.41
N ILE A 33 14.51 -22.47 1.90
CA ILE A 33 15.67 -21.75 1.36
C ILE A 33 15.90 -20.57 2.30
N PRO A 34 17.13 -20.05 2.46
CA PRO A 34 17.36 -18.86 3.28
C PRO A 34 16.34 -17.77 2.94
N THR A 35 15.50 -17.41 3.93
CA THR A 35 14.41 -16.45 3.76
C THR A 35 14.99 -15.09 3.37
N ILE A 36 14.67 -14.62 2.17
CA ILE A 36 14.96 -13.26 1.72
C ILE A 36 13.76 -12.41 2.15
N GLY A 37 13.82 -11.81 3.35
CA GLY A 37 12.74 -11.00 3.91
C GLY A 37 12.01 -11.67 5.08
N PHE A 38 10.67 -11.67 5.04
CA PHE A 38 9.79 -12.14 6.12
C PHE A 38 8.72 -13.10 5.58
N ASN A 39 8.42 -14.18 6.29
CA ASN A 39 7.21 -14.99 6.08
C ASN A 39 6.22 -14.74 7.23
N VAL A 40 4.92 -14.74 6.95
CA VAL A 40 3.88 -14.52 7.96
C VAL A 40 2.81 -15.57 7.79
N GLU A 41 2.54 -16.33 8.85
CA GLU A 41 1.51 -17.36 8.83
C GLU A 41 0.65 -17.29 10.08
N THR A 42 -0.66 -17.46 9.88
CA THR A 42 -1.62 -17.57 10.99
C THR A 42 -1.98 -19.03 11.23
N LEU A 43 -1.62 -19.53 12.40
CA LEU A 43 -2.01 -20.84 12.93
C LEU A 43 -3.40 -20.74 13.55
N GLU A 44 -4.33 -21.57 13.07
CA GLU A 44 -5.69 -21.64 13.58
C GLU A 44 -5.83 -22.87 14.48
N TYR A 45 -6.38 -22.67 15.67
CA TYR A 45 -6.58 -23.74 16.65
C TYR A 45 -8.05 -24.18 16.67
N PRO A 46 -8.35 -25.45 17.04
CA PRO A 46 -9.71 -26.00 17.04
C PRO A 46 -10.71 -25.22 17.90
N ASP A 47 -10.22 -24.50 18.92
CA ASP A 47 -11.03 -23.66 19.80
C ASP A 47 -11.29 -22.26 19.22
N GLY A 48 -10.92 -22.00 17.95
CA GLY A 48 -11.07 -20.72 17.28
C GLY A 48 -10.05 -19.66 17.70
N GLY A 49 -9.04 -20.02 18.49
CA GLY A 49 -7.88 -19.17 18.75
C GLY A 49 -6.97 -19.05 17.52
N LYS A 50 -6.31 -17.90 17.37
CA LYS A 50 -5.36 -17.65 16.27
C LYS A 50 -4.04 -17.12 16.80
N ILE A 51 -2.94 -17.65 16.27
CA ILE A 51 -1.59 -17.14 16.48
C ILE A 51 -0.98 -16.79 15.13
N THR A 52 -0.59 -15.54 14.93
CA THR A 52 0.13 -15.10 13.73
C THR A 52 1.63 -15.04 14.03
N LEU A 53 2.42 -15.85 13.32
CA LEU A 53 3.87 -15.91 13.47
C LEU A 53 4.56 -15.24 12.29
N TRP A 54 5.54 -14.41 12.60
CA TRP A 54 6.36 -13.67 11.66
C TRP A 54 7.77 -14.28 11.65
N ASP A 55 8.12 -15.05 10.63
CA ASP A 55 9.46 -15.61 10.44
C ASP A 55 10.37 -14.60 9.74
N VAL A 56 11.36 -14.10 10.49
CA VAL A 56 12.35 -13.14 9.97
C VAL A 56 13.55 -13.90 9.42
N GLY A 57 13.96 -13.59 8.18
CA GLY A 57 15.19 -14.18 7.63
C GLY A 57 16.44 -13.86 8.46
N GLY A 58 17.41 -14.77 8.46
CA GLY A 58 18.64 -14.66 9.25
C GLY A 58 19.77 -13.82 8.62
N CYS A 59 19.57 -13.25 7.43
CA CYS A 59 20.60 -12.54 6.68
C CYS A 59 20.95 -11.18 7.31
N ASP A 60 22.23 -10.80 7.30
CA ASP A 60 22.76 -9.59 7.95
C ASP A 60 22.05 -8.30 7.54
N LYS A 61 21.59 -8.20 6.28
CA LYS A 61 20.96 -7.00 5.72
C LYS A 61 19.55 -6.70 6.26
N ILE A 62 18.85 -7.68 6.81
CA ILE A 62 17.46 -7.52 7.28
C ILE A 62 17.35 -7.40 8.82
N ARG A 63 18.47 -7.57 9.53
CA ARG A 63 18.56 -7.51 11.01
C ARG A 63 18.13 -6.16 11.60
N PRO A 64 18.50 -5.00 11.05
CA PRO A 64 18.09 -3.71 11.60
C PRO A 64 16.58 -3.48 11.59
N LEU A 65 15.82 -4.23 10.80
CA LEU A 65 14.37 -4.05 10.65
C LEU A 65 13.55 -4.88 11.63
N ILE A 66 14.15 -5.88 12.29
CA ILE A 66 13.52 -6.69 13.33
C ILE A 66 12.87 -5.79 14.41
N ARG A 67 13.53 -4.67 14.74
CA ARG A 67 13.02 -3.68 15.71
C ARG A 67 11.64 -3.14 15.35
N HIS A 68 11.29 -2.97 14.07
CA HIS A 68 9.97 -2.47 13.65
C HIS A 68 8.86 -3.51 13.83
N TYR A 69 9.22 -4.79 13.99
CA TYR A 69 8.29 -5.89 14.20
C TYR A 69 8.22 -6.36 15.66
N MET A 70 9.15 -5.89 16.50
CA MET A 70 9.12 -6.07 17.94
C MET A 70 8.20 -5.01 18.55
N GLN A 71 7.01 -5.41 18.95
CA GLN A 71 6.00 -4.54 19.58
C GLN A 71 5.70 -5.04 20.98
N PRO A 72 5.35 -4.17 21.96
CA PRO A 72 5.10 -4.58 23.35
C PRO A 72 4.05 -5.68 23.53
N ASP A 73 3.12 -5.82 22.60
CA ASP A 73 2.05 -6.82 22.60
C ASP A 73 2.42 -8.15 21.91
N ARG A 74 3.64 -8.25 21.36
CA ARG A 74 4.15 -9.44 20.67
C ARG A 74 5.07 -10.25 21.58
N PHE A 75 5.11 -11.56 21.33
CA PHE A 75 6.10 -12.46 21.91
C PHE A 75 7.19 -12.82 20.88
N LEU A 76 8.35 -13.25 21.36
CA LEU A 76 9.47 -13.67 20.53
C LEU A 76 9.67 -15.19 20.65
N ILE A 77 10.03 -15.84 19.55
CA ILE A 77 10.53 -17.22 19.55
C ILE A 77 11.95 -17.18 18.98
N PHE A 78 12.96 -17.49 19.78
CA PHE A 78 14.32 -17.69 19.32
C PHE A 78 14.57 -19.17 19.05
N ILE A 79 14.98 -19.51 17.82
CA ILE A 79 15.33 -20.88 17.45
C ILE A 79 16.84 -21.04 17.35
N GLN A 80 17.38 -21.88 18.24
CA GLN A 80 18.75 -22.36 18.23
C GLN A 80 18.86 -23.66 17.42
N SER A 81 19.82 -23.75 16.50
CA SER A 81 20.18 -25.00 15.84
C SER A 81 21.12 -25.80 16.74
N CYS A 82 20.81 -27.08 16.99
CA CYS A 82 21.69 -28.00 17.70
C CYS A 82 22.59 -28.83 16.78
N GLY A 83 22.26 -28.93 15.49
CA GLY A 83 23.01 -29.74 14.53
C GLY A 83 24.26 -29.07 13.94
N ASP A 84 24.63 -27.87 14.40
CA ASP A 84 25.81 -27.12 13.94
C ASP A 84 26.66 -26.77 15.17
N LEU A 85 27.70 -27.57 15.42
CA LEU A 85 28.53 -27.50 16.64
C LEU A 85 29.85 -26.75 16.41
N ASP A 86 30.01 -26.12 15.26
CA ASP A 86 31.13 -25.23 14.99
C ASP A 86 31.12 -24.06 16.00
N PRO A 87 32.19 -23.85 16.79
CA PRO A 87 32.27 -22.76 17.76
C PRO A 87 31.94 -21.38 17.18
N ASP A 88 32.33 -21.11 15.94
CA ASP A 88 32.06 -19.82 15.28
C ASP A 88 30.56 -19.66 14.97
N ARG A 89 29.89 -20.75 14.60
CA ARG A 89 28.44 -20.78 14.33
C ARG A 89 27.63 -20.65 15.62
N ILE A 90 28.10 -21.26 16.71
CA ILE A 90 27.50 -21.12 18.04
C ILE A 90 27.63 -19.66 18.51
N GLU A 91 28.82 -19.07 18.45
CA GLU A 91 29.05 -17.68 18.87
C GLU A 91 28.20 -16.71 18.04
N PHE A 92 28.10 -16.91 16.73
CA PHE A 92 27.25 -16.09 15.88
C PHE A 92 25.76 -16.20 16.24
N SER A 93 25.31 -17.40 16.65
CA SER A 93 23.95 -17.58 17.17
C SER A 93 23.74 -16.86 18.51
N LEU A 94 24.74 -16.87 19.40
CA LEU A 94 24.71 -16.13 20.65
C LEU A 94 24.73 -14.62 20.42
N GLU A 95 25.51 -14.12 19.46
CA GLU A 95 25.49 -12.72 19.05
C GLU A 95 24.09 -12.31 18.56
N TYR A 96 23.44 -13.17 17.78
CA TYR A 96 22.08 -12.96 17.33
C TYR A 96 21.06 -12.98 18.48
N LEU A 97 21.25 -13.84 19.48
CA LEU A 97 20.46 -13.85 20.71
C LEU A 97 20.66 -12.54 21.50
N ARG A 98 21.91 -12.09 21.70
CA ARG A 98 22.23 -10.81 22.37
C ARG A 98 21.54 -9.64 21.69
N MET A 99 21.59 -9.59 20.35
CA MET A 99 20.86 -8.61 19.56
C MET A 99 19.35 -8.67 19.82
N GLY A 100 18.75 -9.87 19.77
CA GLY A 100 17.33 -10.07 20.04
C GLY A 100 16.92 -9.63 21.45
N LEU A 101 17.75 -9.91 22.46
CA LEU A 101 17.53 -9.50 23.85
C LEU A 101 17.63 -7.97 24.03
N ALA A 102 18.62 -7.34 23.41
CA ALA A 102 18.77 -5.89 23.42
C ALA A 102 17.56 -5.20 22.78
N MET A 103 17.16 -5.64 21.57
CA MET A 103 15.98 -5.09 20.88
C MET A 103 14.68 -5.37 21.66
N MET A 104 14.54 -6.55 22.27
CA MET A 104 13.40 -6.88 23.13
C MET A 104 13.25 -5.87 24.26
N ALA A 105 14.37 -5.53 24.92
CA ALA A 105 14.40 -4.55 26.00
C ALA A 105 14.10 -3.12 25.50
N GLU A 106 14.68 -2.72 24.37
CA GLU A 106 14.45 -1.40 23.76
C GLU A 106 13.00 -1.19 23.33
N GLN A 107 12.36 -2.22 22.74
CA GLN A 107 11.01 -2.14 22.18
C GLN A 107 9.91 -2.51 23.19
N GLY A 108 10.26 -2.80 24.45
CA GLY A 108 9.31 -3.15 25.51
C GLY A 108 8.58 -4.49 25.32
N CYS A 109 9.12 -5.37 24.48
CA CYS A 109 8.61 -6.74 24.32
C CYS A 109 8.90 -7.54 25.59
N ARG A 110 7.90 -8.20 26.19
CA ARG A 110 8.07 -8.83 27.51
C ARG A 110 8.34 -10.33 27.49
N HIS A 111 8.00 -11.02 26.42
CA HIS A 111 7.95 -12.48 26.40
C HIS A 111 8.84 -13.05 25.30
N MET A 112 9.76 -13.94 25.65
CA MET A 112 10.61 -14.68 24.70
C MET A 112 10.64 -16.17 25.03
N PHE A 113 10.51 -17.01 24.01
CA PHE A 113 10.61 -18.47 24.11
C PHE A 113 11.81 -18.95 23.32
N ILE A 114 12.64 -19.81 23.91
CA ILE A 114 13.85 -20.34 23.27
C ILE A 114 13.65 -21.82 23.00
N LEU A 115 13.84 -22.23 21.74
CA LEU A 115 13.67 -23.60 21.26
C LEU A 115 14.99 -24.15 20.68
N PHE A 116 15.25 -25.43 20.93
CA PHE A 116 16.45 -26.15 20.49
C PHE A 116 16.11 -27.12 19.36
N ASN A 117 16.23 -26.66 18.12
CA ASN A 117 15.83 -27.42 16.94
C ASN A 117 16.97 -28.28 16.38
N LYS A 118 16.63 -29.26 15.54
CA LYS A 118 17.53 -30.19 14.86
C LYS A 118 18.27 -31.18 15.79
N GLN A 119 17.61 -31.60 16.87
CA GLN A 119 18.20 -32.59 17.77
C GLN A 119 18.31 -34.00 17.14
N ASP A 120 17.59 -34.24 16.04
CA ASP A 120 17.71 -35.43 15.20
C ASP A 120 19.09 -35.59 14.55
N LEU A 121 19.81 -34.48 14.36
CA LEU A 121 21.18 -34.49 13.81
C LEU A 121 22.25 -34.85 14.85
N LEU A 122 21.88 -34.91 16.14
CA LEU A 122 22.80 -35.26 17.21
C LEU A 122 22.84 -36.79 17.44
N PRO A 123 24.02 -37.36 17.75
CA PRO A 123 24.13 -38.75 18.20
C PRO A 123 23.22 -38.99 19.42
N PRO A 124 22.38 -40.04 19.43
CA PRO A 124 21.42 -40.28 20.51
C PRO A 124 22.05 -40.29 21.92
N ASP A 125 23.23 -40.88 22.05
CA ASP A 125 23.93 -41.05 23.33
C ASP A 125 24.58 -39.75 23.85
N GLU A 126 24.79 -38.77 22.98
CA GLU A 126 25.45 -37.49 23.31
C GLU A 126 24.49 -36.29 23.29
N ARG A 127 23.29 -36.47 22.72
CA ARG A 127 22.27 -35.42 22.49
C ARG A 127 22.02 -34.59 23.74
N ASP A 128 21.69 -35.23 24.86
CA ASP A 128 21.33 -34.54 26.10
C ASP A 128 22.50 -33.71 26.66
N SER A 129 23.72 -34.24 26.56
CA SER A 129 24.93 -33.53 27.00
C SER A 129 25.20 -32.30 26.14
N ILE A 130 25.07 -32.42 24.82
CA ILE A 130 25.30 -31.33 23.87
C ILE A 130 24.25 -30.23 24.03
N VAL A 131 22.96 -30.59 24.07
CA VAL A 131 21.86 -29.64 24.27
C VAL A 131 22.01 -28.92 25.61
N LYS A 132 22.39 -29.63 26.68
CA LYS A 132 22.68 -29.03 28.00
C LYS A 132 23.86 -28.04 27.95
N GLY A 133 24.89 -28.33 27.15
CA GLY A 133 26.02 -27.44 26.95
C GLY A 133 25.60 -26.12 26.27
N ILE A 134 24.86 -26.20 25.17
CA ILE A 134 24.34 -25.01 24.45
C ILE A 134 23.38 -24.23 25.35
N ARG A 135 22.50 -24.93 26.07
CA ARG A 135 21.58 -24.34 27.05
C ARG A 135 22.33 -23.53 28.11
N THR A 136 23.41 -24.07 28.66
CA THR A 136 24.23 -23.37 29.67
C THR A 136 24.81 -22.06 29.13
N GLN A 137 25.19 -22.02 27.85
CA GLN A 137 25.69 -20.79 27.22
C GLN A 137 24.56 -19.75 27.04
N ILE A 138 23.39 -20.17 26.54
CA ILE A 138 22.21 -19.31 26.40
C ILE A 138 21.74 -18.79 27.76
N GLU A 139 21.75 -19.61 28.81
CA GLU A 139 21.37 -19.22 30.17
C GLU A 139 22.27 -18.06 30.70
N ARG A 140 23.55 -18.04 30.33
CA ARG A 140 24.45 -16.92 30.66
C ARG A 140 24.07 -15.63 29.94
N GLU A 141 23.67 -15.71 28.68
CA GLU A 141 23.27 -14.54 27.88
C GLU A 141 21.94 -13.93 28.33
N ILE A 142 20.97 -14.75 28.74
CA ILE A 142 19.66 -14.26 29.17
C ILE A 142 19.65 -13.76 30.62
N ALA A 143 20.61 -14.18 31.46
CA ALA A 143 20.65 -13.87 32.89
C ALA A 143 20.47 -12.37 33.22
N PRO A 144 21.06 -11.41 32.49
CA PRO A 144 20.84 -9.99 32.73
C PRO A 144 19.40 -9.50 32.51
N TYR A 145 18.59 -10.24 31.74
CA TYR A 145 17.26 -9.82 31.29
C TYR A 145 16.11 -10.43 32.11
N LEU A 146 16.36 -11.52 32.85
CA LEU A 146 15.34 -12.29 33.60
C LEU A 146 14.60 -11.48 34.68
N GLY A 147 15.16 -10.37 35.16
CA GLY A 147 14.51 -9.50 36.14
C GLY A 147 13.37 -8.65 35.57
N ASN A 148 13.44 -8.30 34.28
CA ASN A 148 12.51 -7.38 33.62
C ASN A 148 11.67 -8.04 32.51
N HIS A 149 12.02 -9.28 32.11
CA HIS A 149 11.41 -9.98 30.97
C HIS A 149 11.10 -11.45 31.34
N ASP A 150 10.02 -11.98 30.78
CA ASP A 150 9.62 -13.40 30.88
C ASP A 150 10.26 -14.18 29.72
N ILE A 151 11.48 -14.66 29.96
CA ILE A 151 12.24 -15.48 29.01
C ILE A 151 12.16 -16.94 29.45
N ARG A 152 11.68 -17.81 28.57
CA ARG A 152 11.50 -19.25 28.85
C ARG A 152 12.27 -20.11 27.88
N ILE A 153 13.07 -21.02 28.43
CA ILE A 153 13.71 -22.08 27.68
C ILE A 153 12.75 -23.26 27.62
N LEU A 154 12.32 -23.61 26.41
CA LEU A 154 11.40 -24.71 26.15
C LEU A 154 12.22 -25.94 25.74
N ASP A 155 12.63 -26.70 26.74
CA ASP A 155 13.50 -27.86 26.58
C ASP A 155 12.69 -29.12 26.26
N TYR A 156 12.45 -29.34 24.97
CA TYR A 156 11.74 -30.48 24.44
C TYR A 156 12.73 -31.48 23.80
N PRO A 157 13.03 -32.61 24.46
CA PRO A 157 13.97 -33.59 23.92
C PRO A 157 13.50 -34.17 22.59
N GLY A 158 14.38 -34.18 21.60
CA GLY A 158 14.07 -34.64 20.25
C GLY A 158 13.35 -33.62 19.36
N LEU A 159 13.23 -32.35 19.78
CA LEU A 159 12.59 -31.31 18.96
C LEU A 159 13.20 -31.24 17.55
N CYS A 160 12.34 -31.43 16.55
CA CYS A 160 12.74 -31.54 15.16
C CYS A 160 11.69 -30.92 14.24
N ALA A 161 12.04 -29.80 13.61
CA ALA A 161 11.14 -29.07 12.73
C ALA A 161 10.77 -29.84 11.45
N THR A 162 11.62 -30.76 10.97
CA THR A 162 11.33 -31.58 9.79
C THR A 162 10.34 -32.68 10.14
N SER A 163 10.61 -33.54 11.11
CA SER A 163 9.65 -34.59 11.51
C SER A 163 8.36 -34.01 12.09
N GLY A 164 8.44 -32.83 12.73
CA GLY A 164 7.36 -32.24 13.51
C GLY A 164 7.34 -32.69 14.97
N GLU A 165 8.31 -33.52 15.37
CA GLU A 165 8.45 -34.05 16.72
C GLU A 165 8.62 -32.90 17.72
N GLN A 166 7.83 -32.96 18.81
CA GLN A 166 7.72 -31.95 19.87
C GLN A 166 7.30 -30.53 19.46
N LEU A 167 6.99 -30.25 18.18
CA LEU A 167 6.56 -28.91 17.75
C LEU A 167 5.20 -28.49 18.34
N HIS A 168 4.20 -29.37 18.26
CA HIS A 168 2.86 -29.08 18.76
C HIS A 168 2.82 -28.89 20.29
N PRO A 169 3.45 -29.76 21.10
CA PRO A 169 3.60 -29.52 22.54
C PRO A 169 4.24 -28.17 22.87
N ALA A 170 5.37 -27.85 22.22
CA ALA A 170 6.06 -26.58 22.41
C ALA A 170 5.17 -25.36 22.08
N MET A 171 4.46 -25.41 20.95
CA MET A 171 3.56 -24.33 20.55
C MET A 171 2.32 -24.22 21.44
N GLU A 172 1.82 -25.33 22.00
CA GLU A 172 0.72 -25.32 22.95
C GLU A 172 1.13 -24.65 24.27
N GLU A 173 2.35 -24.89 24.76
CA GLU A 173 2.88 -24.19 25.94
C GLU A 173 3.04 -22.69 25.70
N ILE A 174 3.56 -22.30 24.52
CA ILE A 174 3.62 -20.90 24.09
C ILE A 174 2.21 -20.31 24.09
N ARG A 175 1.24 -20.98 23.44
CA ARG A 175 -0.17 -20.55 23.35
C ARG A 175 -0.78 -20.33 24.73
N GLN A 176 -0.63 -21.28 25.64
CA GLN A 176 -1.16 -21.17 27.00
C GLN A 176 -0.50 -20.05 27.80
N THR A 177 0.80 -19.83 27.60
CA THR A 177 1.53 -18.73 28.23
C THR A 177 1.01 -17.40 27.70
N VAL A 178 0.88 -17.25 26.37
CA VAL A 178 0.45 -15.98 25.78
C VAL A 178 -1.02 -15.65 26.05
N GLN A 179 -1.89 -16.65 26.16
CA GLN A 179 -3.29 -16.45 26.57
C GLN A 179 -3.44 -15.92 28.00
N LYS A 180 -2.48 -16.20 28.88
CA LYS A 180 -2.45 -15.69 30.26
C LYS A 180 -1.88 -14.28 30.34
N ILE A 181 -1.23 -13.79 29.28
CA ILE A 181 -0.78 -12.40 29.19
C ILE A 181 -2.05 -11.55 29.10
N LYS A 182 -2.32 -10.77 30.15
CA LYS A 182 -3.29 -9.68 30.02
C LYS A 182 -2.74 -8.76 28.94
N LYS A 183 -3.49 -8.56 27.84
CA LYS A 183 -3.18 -7.49 26.89
C LYS A 183 -2.85 -6.25 27.73
N PRO A 184 -1.67 -5.64 27.57
CA PRO A 184 -1.48 -4.35 28.18
C PRO A 184 -2.69 -3.50 27.73
N ALA A 185 -3.34 -2.82 28.68
CA ALA A 185 -4.14 -1.66 28.28
C ALA A 185 -3.24 -0.87 27.33
N GLN A 186 -3.77 -0.43 26.18
CA GLN A 186 -3.05 0.41 25.23
C GLN A 186 -2.14 1.31 26.06
N PRO A 187 -0.81 1.20 25.93
CA PRO A 187 0.07 2.01 26.74
C PRO A 187 -0.43 3.43 26.55
N ASP A 188 -0.82 4.06 27.64
CA ASP A 188 -1.18 5.46 27.65
C ASP A 188 0.14 6.14 27.29
N THR A 189 0.39 6.34 26.00
CA THR A 189 1.62 6.89 25.43
C THR A 189 1.90 8.28 26.00
N LYS A 190 0.92 8.84 26.72
CA LYS A 190 1.01 10.02 27.57
C LYS A 190 2.01 9.91 28.72
N THR A 191 2.29 8.73 29.30
CA THR A 191 3.09 8.70 30.55
C THR A 191 4.59 8.48 30.34
N GLN A 192 5.02 7.73 29.31
CA GLN A 192 6.46 7.49 29.06
C GLN A 192 7.11 8.54 28.14
N VAL A 193 6.31 9.25 27.32
CA VAL A 193 6.78 10.47 26.61
C VAL A 193 6.75 11.69 27.55
N ALA A 194 6.03 11.64 28.68
CA ALA A 194 5.93 12.78 29.61
C ALA A 194 7.18 13.03 30.47
N GLU A 195 8.16 12.13 30.50
CA GLU A 195 9.38 12.33 31.29
C GLU A 195 10.58 12.86 30.47
N LEU A 196 10.45 12.97 29.14
CA LEU A 196 11.44 13.62 28.27
C LEU A 196 10.80 14.86 27.63
N GLU A 197 11.07 16.02 28.25
CA GLU A 197 10.60 17.37 27.89
C GLU A 197 9.06 17.50 27.81
N LYS A 198 8.42 17.95 28.92
CA LYS A 198 7.01 18.37 28.90
C LYS A 198 6.81 19.45 27.83
N GLY A 199 6.33 19.04 26.66
CA GLY A 199 5.90 19.94 25.60
C GLY A 199 4.76 20.86 26.05
N PRO A 200 4.40 21.85 25.21
CA PRO A 200 3.31 22.77 25.53
C PRO A 200 2.00 22.02 25.83
N SER A 201 1.27 22.47 26.85
CA SER A 201 -0.03 21.88 27.22
C SER A 201 -1.08 22.06 26.11
N ASP A 202 -2.08 21.18 26.04
CA ASP A 202 -3.19 21.29 25.07
C ASP A 202 -3.86 22.68 25.14
N THR A 203 -4.00 23.23 26.35
CA THR A 203 -4.52 24.59 26.57
C THR A 203 -3.63 25.67 25.95
N GLU A 204 -2.31 25.56 26.07
CA GLU A 204 -1.38 26.50 25.43
C GLU A 204 -1.43 26.41 23.91
N LEU A 205 -1.53 25.18 23.37
CA LEU A 205 -1.62 24.95 21.93
C LEU A 205 -2.90 25.53 21.33
N VAL A 206 -4.04 25.37 22.01
CA VAL A 206 -5.31 26.01 21.63
C VAL A 206 -5.17 27.53 21.62
N GLU A 207 -4.56 28.11 22.65
CA GLU A 207 -4.37 29.56 22.71
C GLU A 207 -3.39 30.11 21.65
N ARG A 208 -2.39 29.31 21.26
CA ARG A 208 -1.53 29.64 20.10
C ARG A 208 -2.33 29.62 18.81
N ALA A 209 -3.18 28.61 18.60
CA ALA A 209 -4.05 28.52 17.43
C ALA A 209 -5.02 29.71 17.35
N ARG A 210 -5.67 30.06 18.47
CA ARG A 210 -6.60 31.21 18.54
C ARG A 210 -5.93 32.53 18.20
N ARG A 211 -4.75 32.79 18.78
CA ARG A 211 -3.98 34.01 18.48
C ARG A 211 -3.58 34.08 17.01
N ALA A 212 -3.01 33.01 16.47
CA ALA A 212 -2.62 32.97 15.07
C ALA A 212 -3.83 33.11 14.11
N ASN A 213 -4.98 32.54 14.47
CA ASN A 213 -6.24 32.70 13.73
C ASN A 213 -6.76 34.14 13.76
N ALA A 214 -6.61 34.87 14.88
CA ALA A 214 -7.12 36.23 15.01
C ALA A 214 -6.43 37.23 14.06
N ASP A 215 -5.13 37.01 13.81
CA ASP A 215 -4.31 37.83 12.92
C ASP A 215 -4.34 37.34 11.45
N ALA A 216 -5.08 36.27 11.16
CA ALA A 216 -5.09 35.63 9.84
C ALA A 216 -5.98 36.38 8.84
N ILE A 217 -5.41 36.69 7.66
CA ILE A 217 -6.18 37.15 6.50
C ILE A 217 -7.08 36.03 5.95
N ASP A 218 -8.09 36.38 5.16
CA ASP A 218 -9.00 35.42 4.54
C ASP A 218 -8.27 34.43 3.60
N ALA A 219 -8.93 33.31 3.28
CA ALA A 219 -8.30 32.23 2.53
C ALA A 219 -7.89 32.64 1.10
N GLU A 220 -8.69 33.43 0.39
CA GLU A 220 -8.36 33.80 -1.00
C GLU A 220 -7.17 34.76 -1.03
N SER A 221 -7.19 35.79 -0.16
CA SER A 221 -6.07 36.72 -0.01
C SER A 221 -4.80 36.01 0.43
N PHE A 222 -4.90 35.06 1.37
CA PHE A 222 -3.76 34.25 1.79
C PHE A 222 -3.14 33.45 0.65
N TRP A 223 -3.99 32.75 -0.12
CA TRP A 223 -3.51 31.94 -1.24
C TRP A 223 -2.86 32.80 -2.31
N ALA A 224 -3.45 33.96 -2.65
CA ALA A 224 -2.86 34.90 -3.60
C ALA A 224 -1.46 35.36 -3.14
N SER A 225 -1.34 35.83 -1.89
CA SER A 225 -0.06 36.27 -1.31
C SER A 225 0.99 35.16 -1.18
N PHE A 226 0.57 33.91 -0.97
CA PHE A 226 1.47 32.76 -0.97
C PHE A 226 2.00 32.45 -2.38
N ILE A 227 1.13 32.56 -3.39
CA ILE A 227 1.48 32.29 -4.79
C ILE A 227 2.36 33.39 -5.37
N ASP A 228 2.12 34.67 -5.08
CA ASP A 228 2.97 35.77 -5.57
C ASP A 228 4.22 36.01 -4.70
N GLY A 229 4.27 35.47 -3.48
CA GLY A 229 5.37 35.61 -2.53
C GLY A 229 5.33 36.89 -1.69
N SER A 230 4.19 37.59 -1.63
CA SER A 230 3.99 38.83 -0.89
C SER A 230 3.61 38.64 0.59
N LEU A 231 3.58 37.40 1.12
CA LEU A 231 3.22 37.12 2.51
C LEU A 231 4.05 37.94 3.50
N SER A 232 3.38 38.61 4.46
CA SER A 232 4.01 39.52 5.42
C SER A 232 4.84 38.81 6.50
N SER A 233 4.41 37.62 6.93
CA SER A 233 5.07 36.79 7.95
C SER A 233 5.19 35.33 7.50
N TRP A 234 6.11 34.58 8.11
CA TRP A 234 6.29 33.15 7.89
C TRP A 234 6.63 32.43 9.20
N ASP A 235 5.58 32.01 9.90
CA ASP A 235 5.67 31.26 11.15
C ASP A 235 5.13 29.83 10.99
N HIS A 236 5.11 29.06 12.09
CA HIS A 236 4.63 27.67 12.08
C HIS A 236 3.18 27.56 11.60
N TYR A 237 2.30 28.46 12.05
CA TYR A 237 0.90 28.47 11.63
C TYR A 237 0.75 28.73 10.14
N THR A 238 1.48 29.72 9.61
CA THR A 238 1.51 30.08 8.19
C THR A 238 2.05 28.94 7.34
N HIS A 239 3.09 28.24 7.82
CA HIS A 239 3.65 27.07 7.15
C HIS A 239 2.62 25.93 7.05
N LEU A 240 1.95 25.59 8.14
CA LEU A 240 0.90 24.58 8.15
C LEU A 240 -0.30 24.96 7.26
N ARG A 241 -0.69 26.25 7.27
CA ARG A 241 -1.77 26.77 6.42
C ARG A 241 -1.41 26.66 4.94
N ALA A 242 -0.20 27.04 4.57
CA ALA A 242 0.31 26.85 3.22
C ALA A 242 0.32 25.37 2.82
N GLY A 243 0.76 24.48 3.72
CA GLY A 243 0.73 23.03 3.51
C GLY A 243 -0.68 22.50 3.24
N PHE A 244 -1.67 22.91 4.04
CA PHE A 244 -3.08 22.53 3.82
C PHE A 244 -3.62 23.04 2.47
N PHE A 245 -3.27 24.26 2.09
CA PHE A 245 -3.76 24.84 0.84
C PHE A 245 -3.14 24.18 -0.40
N VAL A 246 -1.87 23.80 -0.30
CA VAL A 246 -1.17 23.00 -1.31
C VAL A 246 -1.76 21.60 -1.40
N LEU A 247 -2.05 20.93 -0.28
CA LEU A 247 -2.78 19.64 -0.29
C LEU A 247 -4.10 19.76 -1.04
N HIS A 248 -4.90 20.78 -0.71
CA HIS A 248 -6.19 21.01 -1.36
C HIS A 248 -6.04 21.30 -2.87
N ASP A 249 -5.00 22.03 -3.27
CA ASP A 249 -4.71 22.29 -4.68
C ASP A 249 -4.30 21.02 -5.44
N CYS A 250 -3.38 20.26 -4.86
CA CYS A 250 -2.82 19.05 -5.43
C CYS A 250 -3.87 17.95 -5.54
N PHE A 251 -4.73 17.78 -4.52
CA PHE A 251 -5.83 16.83 -4.58
C PHE A 251 -6.83 17.19 -5.68
N ALA A 252 -7.06 18.48 -5.94
CA ALA A 252 -7.90 18.93 -7.07
C ALA A 252 -7.29 18.57 -8.45
N ARG A 253 -5.97 18.38 -8.52
CA ARG A 253 -5.23 17.89 -9.70
C ARG A 253 -5.09 16.36 -9.75
N GLY A 254 -5.50 15.66 -8.70
CA GLY A 254 -5.43 14.19 -8.57
C GLY A 254 -4.12 13.66 -7.99
N PHE A 255 -3.30 14.53 -7.39
CA PHE A 255 -2.02 14.16 -6.79
C PHE A 255 -2.20 13.52 -5.40
N GLY A 256 -1.37 12.53 -5.08
CA GLY A 256 -1.27 11.95 -3.75
C GLY A 256 -0.39 12.77 -2.81
N LEU A 257 -0.30 12.35 -1.54
CA LEU A 257 0.44 13.07 -0.51
C LEU A 257 1.92 13.33 -0.86
N LEU A 258 2.57 12.38 -1.52
CA LEU A 258 4.00 12.45 -1.82
C LEU A 258 4.28 13.48 -2.93
N GLU A 259 3.42 13.50 -3.96
CA GLU A 259 3.43 14.52 -5.00
C GLU A 259 3.09 15.90 -4.43
N CYS A 260 2.14 15.98 -3.48
CA CYS A 260 1.86 17.22 -2.75
C CYS A 260 3.10 17.75 -2.01
N ALA A 261 3.93 16.87 -1.45
CA ALA A 261 5.15 17.27 -0.77
C ALA A 261 6.19 17.84 -1.73
N ASP A 262 6.34 17.25 -2.92
CA ASP A 262 7.22 17.76 -3.97
C ASP A 262 6.76 19.15 -4.46
N GLU A 263 5.45 19.33 -4.68
CA GLU A 263 4.86 20.63 -5.02
C GLU A 263 5.05 21.66 -3.90
N PHE A 264 4.85 21.26 -2.64
CA PHE A 264 5.05 22.17 -1.51
C PHE A 264 6.51 22.61 -1.41
N MET A 265 7.47 21.69 -1.53
CA MET A 265 8.89 22.01 -1.55
C MET A 265 9.26 22.92 -2.73
N ALA A 266 8.66 22.75 -3.91
CA ALA A 266 8.86 23.65 -5.04
C ALA A 266 8.39 25.08 -4.72
N HIS A 267 7.23 25.23 -4.07
CA HIS A 267 6.77 26.53 -3.58
C HIS A 267 7.71 27.14 -2.53
N LEU A 268 8.16 26.36 -1.55
CA LEU A 268 9.11 26.83 -0.52
C LEU A 268 10.44 27.30 -1.15
N ASN A 269 10.94 26.58 -2.14
CA ASN A 269 12.15 26.97 -2.87
C ASN A 269 11.96 28.28 -3.65
N ARG A 270 10.81 28.46 -4.30
CA ARG A 270 10.47 29.70 -4.99
C ARG A 270 10.40 30.89 -4.02
N LEU A 271 9.72 30.72 -2.88
CA LEU A 271 9.62 31.76 -1.85
C LEU A 271 11.01 32.15 -1.31
N ARG A 272 11.87 31.15 -1.07
CA ARG A 272 13.28 31.37 -0.70
C ARG A 272 14.07 32.15 -1.75
N GLN A 273 13.89 31.86 -3.03
CA GLN A 273 14.57 32.61 -4.10
C GLN A 273 14.09 34.06 -4.15
N GLY A 274 12.81 34.31 -3.89
CA GLY A 274 12.24 35.65 -3.88
C GLY A 274 12.60 36.48 -2.64
N ASN A 275 12.71 35.86 -1.46
CA ASN A 275 13.03 36.55 -0.21
C ASN A 275 13.84 35.67 0.78
N PRO A 276 15.17 35.52 0.57
CA PRO A 276 16.00 34.60 1.35
C PRO A 276 16.11 34.91 2.85
N GLU A 277 15.93 36.18 3.24
CA GLU A 277 15.99 36.59 4.65
C GLU A 277 14.76 36.11 5.43
N ARG A 278 13.59 36.08 4.79
CA ARG A 278 12.33 35.61 5.38
C ARG A 278 12.20 34.09 5.33
N PHE A 279 12.60 33.45 4.23
CA PHE A 279 12.44 32.01 4.04
C PHE A 279 13.80 31.31 4.10
N ARG A 280 14.08 30.60 5.20
CA ARG A 280 15.33 29.85 5.38
C ARG A 280 15.33 28.55 4.57
N ASN A 281 16.51 27.97 4.35
CA ASN A 281 16.60 26.64 3.74
C ASN A 281 16.08 25.57 4.71
N THR A 282 14.82 25.16 4.51
CA THR A 282 14.15 24.09 5.25
C THR A 282 13.86 22.88 4.36
N ALA A 283 14.53 22.76 3.21
CA ALA A 283 14.29 21.67 2.27
C ALA A 283 14.62 20.32 2.93
N HIS A 284 13.57 19.56 3.23
CA HIS A 284 13.65 18.29 3.92
C HIS A 284 12.41 17.46 3.56
N LYS A 285 12.59 16.48 2.67
CA LYS A 285 11.48 15.70 2.11
C LYS A 285 10.73 14.92 3.19
N THR A 286 11.44 14.19 4.07
CA THR A 286 10.80 13.46 5.17
C THR A 286 10.00 14.37 6.11
N MET A 287 10.58 15.47 6.56
CA MET A 287 9.88 16.44 7.43
C MET A 287 8.66 17.06 6.75
N THR A 288 8.74 17.38 5.45
CA THR A 288 7.64 17.94 4.68
C THR A 288 6.48 16.96 4.58
N ILE A 289 6.76 15.70 4.21
CA ILE A 289 5.75 14.65 4.11
C ILE A 289 5.11 14.38 5.47
N PHE A 290 5.91 14.35 6.56
CA PHE A 290 5.41 14.20 7.92
C PHE A 290 4.36 15.27 8.25
N TRP A 291 4.66 16.55 8.03
CA TRP A 291 3.71 17.63 8.34
C TRP A 291 2.48 17.61 7.45
N LEU A 292 2.63 17.34 6.16
CA LEU A 292 1.47 17.20 5.27
C LEU A 292 0.59 16.01 5.68
N HIS A 293 1.17 14.89 6.14
CA HIS A 293 0.41 13.76 6.68
C HIS A 293 -0.38 14.15 7.93
N GLN A 294 0.25 14.87 8.87
CA GLN A 294 -0.43 15.34 10.09
C GLN A 294 -1.60 16.29 9.76
N ILE A 295 -1.40 17.21 8.81
CA ILE A 295 -2.47 18.10 8.33
C ILE A 295 -3.61 17.31 7.69
N GLN A 296 -3.29 16.33 6.84
CA GLN A 296 -4.30 15.49 6.19
C GLN A 296 -5.12 14.70 7.22
N ILE A 297 -4.46 14.12 8.22
CA ILE A 297 -5.12 13.41 9.33
C ILE A 297 -6.05 14.33 10.11
N ALA A 298 -5.59 15.54 10.45
CA ALA A 298 -6.42 16.52 11.15
C ALA A 298 -7.65 16.92 10.32
N ALA A 299 -7.48 17.18 9.03
CA ALA A 299 -8.58 17.53 8.13
C ALA A 299 -9.61 16.40 7.97
N VAL A 300 -9.14 15.16 7.81
CA VAL A 300 -10.01 13.98 7.73
C VAL A 300 -10.75 13.73 9.05
N ASN A 301 -10.07 13.83 10.18
CA ASN A 301 -10.72 13.69 11.49
C ASN A 301 -11.76 14.79 11.72
N TYR A 302 -11.45 16.03 11.33
CA TYR A 302 -12.42 17.14 11.36
C TYR A 302 -13.64 16.83 10.48
N GLN A 303 -13.45 16.29 9.27
CA GLN A 303 -14.54 15.86 8.40
C GLN A 303 -15.42 14.79 9.07
N VAL A 304 -14.81 13.71 9.57
CA VAL A 304 -15.53 12.58 10.17
C VAL A 304 -16.26 12.98 11.45
N ASN A 305 -15.60 13.72 12.34
CA ASN A 305 -16.18 14.13 13.62
C ASN A 305 -17.36 15.10 13.45
N ASN A 306 -17.41 15.84 12.35
CA ASN A 306 -18.53 16.73 12.01
C ASN A 306 -19.59 16.07 11.10
N GLY A 307 -19.48 14.77 10.81
CA GLY A 307 -20.45 14.04 9.99
C GLY A 307 -20.56 14.56 8.55
N ARG A 308 -19.44 15.01 7.96
CA ARG A 308 -19.41 15.66 6.65
C ARG A 308 -19.05 14.70 5.53
N ASP A 309 -19.77 14.81 4.42
CA ASP A 309 -19.48 14.01 3.20
C ASP A 309 -18.30 14.57 2.38
N LYS A 310 -18.00 15.86 2.56
CA LYS A 310 -16.97 16.57 1.82
C LYS A 310 -15.72 16.82 2.66
N PHE A 311 -14.57 16.74 2.02
CA PHE A 311 -13.29 17.19 2.55
C PHE A 311 -13.36 18.69 2.87
N PRO A 312 -12.70 19.16 3.94
CA PRO A 312 -12.80 20.56 4.37
C PRO A 312 -12.24 21.53 3.32
N GLU A 313 -12.92 22.66 3.15
CA GLU A 313 -12.49 23.72 2.23
C GLU A 313 -11.36 24.56 2.85
N ARG A 314 -10.62 25.30 2.00
CA ARG A 314 -9.52 26.18 2.45
C ARG A 314 -9.91 27.19 3.53
N GLY A 315 -11.14 27.68 3.50
CA GLY A 315 -11.69 28.63 4.49
C GLY A 315 -11.82 28.06 5.90
N GLU A 316 -11.81 26.73 6.04
CA GLU A 316 -12.09 26.02 7.29
C GLU A 316 -10.82 25.62 8.04
N TYR A 317 -9.65 26.03 7.54
CA TYR A 317 -8.36 25.69 8.14
C TYR A 317 -8.28 26.06 9.63
N ALA A 318 -8.83 27.21 10.02
CA ALA A 318 -8.87 27.65 11.41
C ALA A 318 -9.60 26.64 12.32
N ASP A 319 -10.73 26.11 11.86
CA ASP A 319 -11.52 25.13 12.60
C ASP A 319 -10.81 23.77 12.68
N ILE A 320 -10.12 23.38 11.61
CA ILE A 320 -9.30 22.15 11.59
C ILE A 320 -8.21 22.23 12.66
N VAL A 321 -7.43 23.31 12.70
CA VAL A 321 -6.35 23.49 13.70
C VAL A 321 -6.91 23.58 15.11
N LEU A 322 -8.06 24.23 15.32
CA LEU A 322 -8.71 24.29 16.64
C LEU A 322 -9.21 22.90 17.10
N SER A 323 -9.67 22.06 16.17
CA SER A 323 -10.04 20.67 16.47
C SER A 323 -8.83 19.74 16.67
N ALA A 324 -7.65 20.15 16.19
CA ALA A 324 -6.40 19.41 16.25
C ALA A 324 -5.23 20.23 16.82
N PRO A 325 -5.27 20.67 18.10
CA PRO A 325 -4.29 21.60 18.65
C PRO A 325 -2.85 21.09 18.63
N TRP A 326 -2.64 19.76 18.62
CA TRP A 326 -1.31 19.14 18.53
C TRP A 326 -0.53 19.55 17.28
N LEU A 327 -1.20 19.99 16.20
CA LEU A 327 -0.53 20.55 15.02
C LEU A 327 0.33 21.76 15.38
N MET A 328 -0.06 22.55 16.38
CA MET A 328 0.66 23.74 16.82
C MET A 328 1.92 23.44 17.66
N ASN A 329 2.20 22.17 17.95
CA ASN A 329 3.45 21.74 18.57
C ASN A 329 4.53 21.51 17.50
N SER A 330 5.40 22.48 17.24
CA SER A 330 6.49 22.35 16.26
C SER A 330 7.49 21.22 16.57
N GLY A 331 7.51 20.70 17.80
CA GLY A 331 8.31 19.54 18.22
C GLY A 331 7.65 18.18 18.02
N LEU A 332 6.43 18.11 17.44
CA LEU A 332 5.64 16.88 17.31
C LEU A 332 6.40 15.73 16.62
N TRP A 333 7.28 16.04 15.67
CA TRP A 333 8.10 15.04 14.97
C TRP A 333 8.97 14.20 15.91
N GLY A 334 9.36 14.74 17.07
CA GLY A 334 10.22 14.05 18.05
C GLY A 334 9.54 12.86 18.72
N SER A 335 8.21 12.76 18.63
CA SER A 335 7.49 11.56 19.06
C SER A 335 7.51 10.44 18.02
N TYR A 336 7.90 10.71 16.78
CA TYR A 336 7.86 9.75 15.66
C TYR A 336 9.26 9.40 15.16
N TYR A 337 10.19 10.34 15.23
CA TYR A 337 11.54 10.17 14.73
C TYR A 337 12.60 10.42 15.79
N SER A 338 13.63 9.58 15.81
CA SER A 338 14.89 9.91 16.49
C SER A 338 15.65 10.98 15.70
N LYS A 339 16.52 11.73 16.40
CA LYS A 339 17.39 12.73 15.75
C LYS A 339 18.34 12.06 14.75
N ASP A 340 18.83 10.87 15.07
CA ASP A 340 19.79 10.14 14.26
C ASP A 340 19.17 9.61 12.96
N ALA A 341 17.88 9.27 12.97
CA ALA A 341 17.17 8.89 11.76
C ALA A 341 16.81 10.10 10.89
N LEU A 342 16.27 11.17 11.50
CA LEU A 342 15.65 12.26 10.75
C LEU A 342 16.64 13.25 10.13
N PHE A 343 17.77 13.52 10.78
CA PHE A 343 18.71 14.56 10.33
C PHE A 343 19.81 14.06 9.39
N THR A 344 19.64 12.88 8.79
CA THR A 344 20.53 12.34 7.77
C THR A 344 20.37 13.05 6.41
N PRO A 345 21.42 13.10 5.56
CA PRO A 345 21.29 13.55 4.18
C PRO A 345 20.22 12.79 3.38
N GLU A 346 20.08 11.49 3.64
CA GLU A 346 19.12 10.59 3.01
C GLU A 346 17.68 10.99 3.37
N ALA A 347 17.38 11.24 4.65
CA ALA A 347 16.06 11.70 5.10
C ALA A 347 15.69 13.11 4.60
N ARG A 348 16.70 13.95 4.31
CA ARG A 348 16.46 15.25 3.66
C ARG A 348 16.06 15.10 2.19
N GLY A 349 16.65 14.16 1.47
CA GLY A 349 16.40 13.93 0.05
C GLY A 349 15.24 12.99 -0.27
N ASN A 350 14.93 12.05 0.64
CA ASN A 350 13.97 10.97 0.41
C ASN A 350 12.87 10.93 1.49
N TRP A 351 11.87 10.08 1.27
CA TRP A 351 10.84 9.75 2.26
C TRP A 351 11.28 8.55 3.09
N HIS A 352 11.40 8.72 4.41
CA HIS A 352 11.69 7.66 5.37
C HIS A 352 10.56 7.47 6.37
N LEU A 353 10.30 6.21 6.70
CA LEU A 353 9.30 5.87 7.71
C LEU A 353 9.77 6.29 9.12
N PRO A 354 8.85 6.66 10.03
CA PRO A 354 9.17 6.88 11.44
C PRO A 354 9.85 5.68 12.09
N ASP A 355 10.91 5.93 12.89
CA ASP A 355 11.64 4.89 13.60
C ASP A 355 11.19 4.68 15.06
N LEU A 356 10.50 5.64 15.68
CA LEU A 356 10.00 5.52 17.05
C LEU A 356 8.59 4.95 17.14
N GLN A 357 7.67 5.42 16.30
CA GLN A 357 6.30 4.90 16.22
C GLN A 357 5.69 5.21 14.84
N PRO A 358 4.78 4.37 14.33
CA PRO A 358 4.19 4.58 13.01
C PRO A 358 3.37 5.88 12.94
N LEU A 359 3.20 6.42 11.73
CA LEU A 359 2.32 7.57 11.51
C LEU A 359 0.87 7.22 11.89
N PRO A 360 0.09 8.21 12.37
CA PRO A 360 -1.33 8.00 12.65
C PRO A 360 -2.08 7.62 11.37
N THR A 361 -3.01 6.68 11.50
CA THR A 361 -3.92 6.28 10.42
C THR A 361 -5.31 6.85 10.71
N PRO A 362 -6.11 7.26 9.70
CA PRO A 362 -7.47 7.75 9.95
C PRO A 362 -8.29 6.72 10.72
N THR A 363 -9.11 7.17 11.67
CA THR A 363 -10.06 6.30 12.38
C THR A 363 -11.03 5.74 11.35
N GLN A 364 -11.01 4.43 11.11
CA GLN A 364 -11.95 3.79 10.20
C GLN A 364 -13.36 4.00 10.75
N ALA A 365 -14.19 4.75 10.02
CA ALA A 365 -15.61 4.84 10.34
C ALA A 365 -16.18 3.41 10.34
N LYS A 366 -16.96 3.06 11.38
CA LYS A 366 -17.69 1.79 11.43
C LYS A 366 -18.39 1.61 10.09
N GLU A 367 -18.10 0.48 9.43
CA GLU A 367 -18.70 0.11 8.16
C GLU A 367 -20.22 0.28 8.25
N GLN A 368 -20.75 1.35 7.67
CA GLN A 368 -21.98 1.16 6.93
C GLN A 368 -21.56 0.26 5.78
N ARG A 369 -22.16 -0.93 5.73
CA ARG A 369 -22.22 -1.73 4.51
C ARG A 369 -22.87 -0.86 3.44
N HIS A 370 -22.09 0.04 2.86
CA HIS A 370 -22.30 0.40 1.48
C HIS A 370 -22.05 -0.90 0.77
N THR A 371 -23.16 -1.59 0.48
CA THR A 371 -23.36 -2.35 -0.73
C THR A 371 -22.26 -1.97 -1.70
N GLN A 372 -21.45 -2.94 -2.14
CA GLN A 372 -20.81 -2.85 -3.45
C GLN A 372 -21.78 -2.05 -4.30
N LEU A 373 -21.39 -0.86 -4.76
CA LEU A 373 -22.22 -0.06 -5.63
C LEU A 373 -22.53 -1.03 -6.76
N SER A 374 -23.73 -1.63 -6.70
CA SER A 374 -24.40 -2.27 -7.80
C SER A 374 -24.57 -1.09 -8.72
N GLY A 375 -23.52 -0.84 -9.51
CA GLY A 375 -23.41 0.31 -10.36
C GLY A 375 -24.71 0.33 -11.13
N ASN A 376 -25.43 1.44 -11.03
CA ASN A 376 -26.60 1.66 -11.84
C ASN A 376 -26.17 1.27 -13.27
N ASP A 377 -26.82 0.28 -13.91
CA ASP A 377 -26.37 -0.25 -15.22
C ASP A 377 -26.20 0.89 -16.25
N ALA A 378 -26.90 2.01 -16.03
CA ALA A 378 -26.74 3.30 -16.69
C ALA A 378 -25.30 3.82 -16.77
N ASP A 379 -24.51 3.72 -15.70
CA ASP A 379 -23.14 4.27 -15.64
C ASP A 379 -22.09 3.26 -16.11
N ARG A 380 -22.47 1.99 -16.31
CA ARG A 380 -21.54 0.90 -16.64
C ARG A 380 -20.78 1.19 -17.95
N LEU A 381 -21.49 1.52 -19.03
CA LEU A 381 -20.87 1.81 -20.33
C LEU A 381 -20.05 3.12 -20.32
N PRO A 382 -20.53 4.26 -19.78
CA PRO A 382 -19.70 5.46 -19.63
C PRO A 382 -18.43 5.22 -18.81
N ARG A 383 -18.53 4.52 -17.68
CA ARG A 383 -17.38 4.23 -16.79
C ARG A 383 -16.35 3.34 -17.48
N PHE A 384 -16.78 2.29 -18.15
CA PHE A 384 -15.89 1.43 -18.93
C PHE A 384 -15.24 2.21 -20.08
N ALA A 385 -16.01 2.99 -20.84
CA ALA A 385 -15.48 3.83 -21.91
C ALA A 385 -14.47 4.87 -21.40
N PHE A 386 -14.67 5.42 -20.21
CA PHE A 386 -13.71 6.32 -19.56
C PHE A 386 -12.37 5.62 -19.29
N SER A 387 -12.40 4.43 -18.70
CA SER A 387 -11.23 3.57 -18.49
C SER A 387 -10.49 3.26 -19.80
N VAL A 388 -11.23 2.93 -20.87
CA VAL A 388 -10.67 2.66 -22.21
C VAL A 388 -9.95 3.87 -22.79
N VAL A 389 -10.55 5.07 -22.68
CA VAL A 389 -9.93 6.29 -23.19
C VAL A 389 -8.69 6.65 -22.37
N GLN A 390 -8.71 6.50 -21.05
CA GLN A 390 -7.53 6.71 -20.22
C GLN A 390 -6.39 5.76 -20.60
N LYS A 391 -6.66 4.46 -20.78
CA LYS A 391 -5.64 3.50 -21.24
C LYS A 391 -5.17 3.80 -22.66
N THR A 392 -6.01 4.35 -23.54
CA THR A 392 -5.59 4.81 -24.88
C THR A 392 -4.54 5.93 -24.81
N LEU A 393 -4.60 6.79 -23.78
CA LEU A 393 -3.63 7.89 -23.59
C LEU A 393 -2.27 7.42 -23.07
N THR A 394 -2.21 6.25 -22.41
CA THR A 394 -0.99 5.72 -21.80
C THR A 394 -0.40 4.50 -22.53
N SER A 395 -1.21 3.82 -23.35
CA SER A 395 -0.82 2.62 -24.07
C SER A 395 0.14 2.92 -25.23
N LYS A 396 1.02 1.97 -25.51
CA LYS A 396 1.88 1.98 -26.71
C LYS A 396 1.15 1.52 -27.98
N LEU A 397 -0.04 0.92 -27.83
CA LEU A 397 -0.85 0.45 -28.96
C LEU A 397 -1.51 1.62 -29.68
N ARG A 398 -1.77 1.45 -30.98
CA ARG A 398 -2.63 2.39 -31.72
C ARG A 398 -4.04 2.34 -31.15
N ARG A 399 -4.71 3.50 -31.08
CA ARG A 399 -6.10 3.65 -30.61
C ARG A 399 -7.05 2.57 -31.11
N GLY A 400 -7.02 2.26 -32.41
CA GLY A 400 -7.90 1.24 -33.01
C GLY A 400 -7.70 -0.16 -32.41
N GLY A 401 -6.47 -0.52 -32.04
CA GLY A 401 -6.16 -1.79 -31.37
C GLY A 401 -6.71 -1.81 -29.94
N VAL A 402 -6.50 -0.74 -29.17
CA VAL A 402 -7.03 -0.61 -27.80
C VAL A 402 -8.56 -0.69 -27.79
N VAL A 403 -9.22 0.04 -28.69
CA VAL A 403 -10.69 0.04 -28.79
C VAL A 403 -11.22 -1.33 -29.20
N LYS A 404 -10.54 -2.04 -30.11
CA LYS A 404 -10.92 -3.41 -30.47
C LYS A 404 -10.89 -4.34 -29.26
N GLN A 405 -9.78 -4.35 -28.50
CA GLN A 405 -9.65 -5.16 -27.29
C GLN A 405 -10.72 -4.81 -26.24
N ALA A 406 -11.03 -3.52 -26.09
CA ALA A 406 -12.09 -3.06 -25.18
C ALA A 406 -13.47 -3.63 -25.56
N LEU A 407 -13.84 -3.60 -26.84
CA LEU A 407 -15.13 -4.10 -27.30
C LEU A 407 -15.27 -5.62 -27.10
N GLU A 408 -14.23 -6.39 -27.42
CA GLU A 408 -14.20 -7.85 -27.24
C GLU A 408 -14.26 -8.27 -25.76
N ALA A 409 -13.50 -7.56 -24.90
CA ALA A 409 -13.52 -7.77 -23.45
C ALA A 409 -14.89 -7.43 -22.84
N LEU A 410 -15.49 -6.31 -23.25
CA LEU A 410 -16.83 -5.91 -22.77
C LEU A 410 -17.92 -6.87 -23.23
N GLN A 411 -17.85 -7.38 -24.47
CA GLN A 411 -18.80 -8.38 -24.97
C GLN A 411 -18.73 -9.66 -24.14
N SER A 412 -17.52 -10.20 -23.97
CA SER A 412 -17.29 -11.45 -23.23
C SER A 412 -17.69 -11.34 -21.76
N SER A 413 -17.33 -10.23 -21.10
CA SER A 413 -17.70 -9.96 -19.70
C SER A 413 -19.21 -9.76 -19.54
N THR A 414 -19.87 -9.06 -20.46
CA THR A 414 -21.32 -8.87 -20.44
C THR A 414 -22.08 -10.20 -20.62
N ILE A 415 -21.61 -11.08 -21.52
CA ILE A 415 -22.19 -12.41 -21.69
C ILE A 415 -22.07 -13.22 -20.39
N ARG A 416 -20.88 -13.23 -19.76
CA ARG A 416 -20.67 -13.91 -18.47
C ARG A 416 -21.56 -13.33 -17.37
N LEU A 417 -21.58 -12.01 -17.24
CA LEU A 417 -22.35 -11.33 -16.20
C LEU A 417 -23.86 -11.59 -16.36
N ARG A 418 -24.37 -11.61 -17.59
CA ARG A 418 -25.76 -11.96 -17.90
C ARG A 418 -26.13 -13.41 -17.63
N ALA A 419 -25.16 -14.32 -17.67
CA ALA A 419 -25.39 -15.71 -17.29
C ALA A 419 -25.69 -15.84 -15.78
N SER A 420 -25.08 -14.98 -14.96
CA SER A 420 -25.35 -14.92 -13.51
C SER A 420 -26.46 -13.94 -13.12
N ASP A 421 -26.65 -12.87 -13.88
CA ASP A 421 -27.60 -11.79 -13.61
C ASP A 421 -28.32 -11.35 -14.91
N PRO A 422 -29.51 -11.89 -15.19
CA PRO A 422 -30.27 -11.56 -16.39
C PRO A 422 -30.72 -10.08 -16.49
N SER A 423 -30.65 -9.31 -15.40
CA SER A 423 -31.08 -7.91 -15.37
C SER A 423 -30.13 -6.97 -16.10
N VAL A 424 -28.86 -7.36 -16.25
CA VAL A 424 -27.81 -6.60 -16.95
C VAL A 424 -28.16 -6.46 -18.42
N SER A 425 -28.08 -5.26 -19.00
CA SER A 425 -28.41 -5.04 -20.41
C SER A 425 -27.57 -5.90 -21.38
N PRO A 426 -28.14 -6.36 -22.51
CA PRO A 426 -27.38 -7.14 -23.50
C PRO A 426 -26.29 -6.27 -24.12
N TYR A 427 -25.17 -6.90 -24.48
CA TYR A 427 -24.08 -6.19 -25.16
C TYR A 427 -24.57 -5.54 -26.45
N SER A 428 -24.09 -4.32 -26.69
CA SER A 428 -24.31 -3.60 -27.94
C SER A 428 -23.04 -2.88 -28.37
N GLU A 429 -22.47 -3.30 -29.51
CA GLU A 429 -21.26 -2.70 -30.04
C GLU A 429 -21.46 -1.21 -30.34
N THR A 430 -22.62 -0.84 -30.88
CA THR A 430 -22.95 0.58 -31.16
C THR A 430 -22.97 1.41 -29.90
N GLN A 431 -23.56 0.90 -28.81
CA GLN A 431 -23.66 1.64 -27.55
C GLN A 431 -22.29 1.79 -26.89
N ALA A 432 -21.49 0.70 -26.86
CA ALA A 432 -20.14 0.73 -26.31
C ALA A 432 -19.22 1.69 -27.10
N TYR A 433 -19.23 1.58 -28.43
CA TYR A 433 -18.41 2.44 -29.28
C TYR A 433 -18.84 3.91 -29.20
N PHE A 434 -20.15 4.20 -29.15
CA PHE A 434 -20.66 5.55 -28.93
C PHE A 434 -20.03 6.19 -27.69
N TRP A 435 -20.08 5.51 -26.55
CA TRP A 435 -19.52 6.03 -25.30
C TRP A 435 -18.01 6.24 -25.38
N ILE A 436 -17.27 5.31 -26.00
CA ILE A 436 -15.82 5.47 -26.23
C ILE A 436 -15.54 6.72 -27.07
N GLN A 437 -16.30 6.96 -28.15
CA GLN A 437 -16.10 8.15 -29.00
C GLN A 437 -16.47 9.45 -28.29
N ILE A 438 -17.59 9.49 -27.59
CA ILE A 438 -18.08 10.68 -26.90
C ILE A 438 -17.15 11.08 -25.77
N ILE A 439 -16.73 10.12 -24.93
CA ILE A 439 -15.79 10.40 -23.84
C ILE A 439 -14.42 10.81 -24.39
N HIS A 440 -13.97 10.18 -25.48
CA HIS A 440 -12.75 10.60 -26.16
C HIS A 440 -12.85 12.05 -26.67
N ALA A 441 -13.97 12.44 -27.27
CA ALA A 441 -14.19 13.81 -27.71
C ALA A 441 -14.20 14.80 -26.53
N TYR A 442 -14.84 14.46 -25.41
CA TYR A 442 -14.80 15.26 -24.18
C TYR A 442 -13.38 15.45 -23.65
N LEU A 443 -12.64 14.35 -23.44
CA LEU A 443 -11.28 14.41 -22.90
C LEU A 443 -10.30 15.10 -23.86
N ARG A 444 -10.46 14.91 -25.18
CA ARG A 444 -9.68 15.65 -26.19
C ARG A 444 -9.95 17.15 -26.12
N SER A 445 -11.16 17.58 -25.76
CA SER A 445 -11.51 19.00 -25.64
C SER A 445 -10.74 19.70 -24.52
N LEU A 446 -10.34 18.97 -23.47
CA LEU A 446 -9.49 19.50 -22.40
C LEU A 446 -8.03 19.73 -22.83
N GLN A 447 -7.60 19.10 -23.94
CA GLN A 447 -6.23 19.18 -24.43
C GLN A 447 -6.02 20.27 -25.49
N VAL A 448 -7.09 20.88 -26.01
CA VAL A 448 -6.99 21.95 -27.01
C VAL A 448 -6.61 23.25 -26.33
N GLU A 449 -5.47 23.84 -26.69
CA GLU A 449 -5.06 25.14 -26.16
C GLU A 449 -6.02 26.24 -26.63
N PRO A 450 -6.63 27.02 -25.71
CA PRO A 450 -7.47 28.15 -26.11
C PRO A 450 -6.61 29.24 -26.71
N SER A 451 -6.95 29.66 -27.92
CA SER A 451 -6.36 30.86 -28.53
C SER A 451 -6.71 32.09 -27.67
N LYS A 452 -5.72 32.62 -26.93
CA LYS A 452 -5.72 33.94 -26.26
C LYS A 452 -6.92 34.25 -25.32
N ALA A 453 -7.50 33.27 -24.64
CA ALA A 453 -8.50 33.49 -23.59
C ALA A 453 -7.94 33.19 -22.18
N SER A 454 -8.38 33.94 -21.18
CA SER A 454 -7.79 34.01 -19.82
C SER A 454 -7.57 32.65 -19.16
N ASN A 455 -6.38 32.47 -18.57
CA ASN A 455 -5.94 31.26 -17.84
C ASN A 455 -6.90 30.75 -16.75
N SER A 456 -7.89 31.55 -16.32
CA SER A 456 -8.85 31.23 -15.24
C SER A 456 -9.94 30.21 -15.59
N SER A 457 -10.00 29.70 -16.82
CA SER A 457 -11.04 28.77 -17.31
C SER A 457 -10.51 27.36 -17.68
N ARG A 458 -9.25 27.05 -17.32
CA ARG A 458 -8.61 25.77 -17.65
C ARG A 458 -8.74 24.78 -16.49
N PHE A 459 -9.11 23.53 -16.78
CA PHE A 459 -8.92 22.43 -15.84
C PHE A 459 -7.42 22.07 -15.83
N GLU A 460 -6.75 22.27 -14.70
CA GLU A 460 -5.30 22.10 -14.55
C GLU A 460 -4.87 20.63 -14.32
N GLY A 461 -5.82 19.71 -14.14
CA GLY A 461 -5.53 18.28 -13.99
C GLY A 461 -5.29 17.57 -15.33
N SER A 462 -4.62 16.42 -15.29
CA SER A 462 -4.41 15.56 -16.47
C SER A 462 -5.66 14.72 -16.76
N ALA A 463 -5.95 14.46 -18.04
CA ALA A 463 -6.98 13.50 -18.43
C ALA A 463 -6.71 12.08 -17.87
N THR A 464 -5.44 11.76 -17.60
CA THR A 464 -5.02 10.48 -16.98
C THR A 464 -5.19 10.44 -15.47
N SER A 465 -5.21 11.61 -14.78
CA SER A 465 -5.41 11.67 -13.32
C SER A 465 -6.86 11.95 -12.93
N LEU A 466 -7.70 12.38 -13.88
CA LEU A 466 -9.12 12.66 -13.67
C LEU A 466 -9.87 11.40 -13.18
N THR A 467 -10.70 11.57 -12.16
CA THR A 467 -11.61 10.52 -11.68
C THR A 467 -12.89 10.50 -12.48
N PHE A 468 -13.59 9.36 -12.52
CA PHE A 468 -14.84 9.23 -13.26
C PHE A 468 -15.91 10.19 -12.73
N GLU A 469 -16.00 10.36 -11.41
CA GLU A 469 -16.95 11.28 -10.76
C GLU A 469 -16.66 12.74 -11.12
N ALA A 470 -15.40 13.14 -11.12
CA ALA A 470 -15.01 14.48 -11.55
C ALA A 470 -15.27 14.70 -13.05
N PHE A 471 -15.05 13.68 -13.88
CA PHE A 471 -15.37 13.71 -15.30
C PHE A 471 -16.86 13.91 -15.56
N MET A 472 -17.71 13.13 -14.88
CA MET A 472 -19.18 13.28 -14.95
C MET A 472 -19.61 14.69 -14.53
N ALA A 473 -19.05 15.23 -13.45
CA ALA A 473 -19.32 16.59 -12.99
C ALA A 473 -18.84 17.68 -13.97
N LEU A 474 -17.69 17.48 -14.59
CA LEU A 474 -17.08 18.44 -15.52
C LEU A 474 -17.92 18.64 -16.78
N PHE A 475 -18.51 17.56 -17.29
CA PHE A 475 -19.29 17.56 -18.53
C PHE A 475 -20.80 17.44 -18.34
N ASP A 476 -21.26 17.21 -17.10
CA ASP A 476 -22.68 17.06 -16.76
C ASP A 476 -23.32 15.89 -17.52
N ILE A 477 -22.64 14.74 -17.47
CA ILE A 477 -23.04 13.54 -18.20
C ILE A 477 -24.18 12.86 -17.45
N THR A 478 -25.22 12.48 -18.19
CA THR A 478 -26.50 11.98 -17.67
C THR A 478 -26.79 10.54 -18.06
N GLY A 479 -26.11 10.00 -19.09
CA GLY A 479 -26.41 8.70 -19.67
C GLY A 479 -27.34 8.77 -20.90
N ASP A 480 -27.97 9.92 -21.15
CA ASP A 480 -28.94 10.12 -22.24
C ASP A 480 -28.36 10.86 -23.47
N GLU A 481 -27.04 11.10 -23.49
CA GLU A 481 -26.33 11.83 -24.55
C GLU A 481 -26.60 11.23 -25.94
N TRP A 482 -26.77 9.91 -26.01
CA TRP A 482 -27.06 9.19 -27.24
C TRP A 482 -28.33 9.65 -27.95
N ARG A 483 -29.32 10.18 -27.22
CA ARG A 483 -30.63 10.59 -27.78
C ARG A 483 -30.52 11.73 -28.80
N GLN A 484 -29.45 12.52 -28.71
CA GLN A 484 -29.15 13.59 -29.67
C GLN A 484 -28.67 13.06 -31.01
N TYR A 485 -28.10 11.85 -31.04
CA TYR A 485 -27.41 11.28 -32.19
C TYR A 485 -28.18 10.10 -32.80
N TYR A 486 -28.88 9.32 -31.97
CA TYR A 486 -29.62 8.13 -32.40
C TYR A 486 -31.13 8.21 -32.15
N SER A 487 -31.93 7.64 -33.06
CA SER A 487 -33.30 7.26 -32.76
C SER A 487 -33.35 6.02 -31.84
N PRO A 488 -34.40 5.86 -31.01
CA PRO A 488 -34.56 4.66 -30.18
C PRO A 488 -34.56 3.36 -31.00
N SER A 489 -35.09 3.40 -32.23
CA SER A 489 -35.16 2.25 -33.13
C SER A 489 -33.78 1.75 -33.58
N VAL A 490 -32.85 2.66 -33.85
CA VAL A 490 -31.47 2.31 -34.19
C VAL A 490 -30.71 1.91 -32.93
N TRP A 491 -30.79 2.69 -31.86
CA TRP A 491 -30.03 2.48 -30.61
C TRP A 491 -30.30 1.13 -29.93
N GLN A 492 -31.55 0.67 -29.95
CA GLN A 492 -31.98 -0.59 -29.34
C GLN A 492 -32.09 -1.75 -30.34
N GLY A 493 -31.90 -1.47 -31.64
CA GLY A 493 -32.10 -2.43 -32.72
C GLY A 493 -31.08 -3.58 -32.69
N ILE A 494 -31.45 -4.71 -33.28
CA ILE A 494 -30.55 -5.87 -33.46
C ILE A 494 -29.27 -5.48 -34.23
N PRO A 495 -29.32 -4.68 -35.32
CA PRO A 495 -28.10 -4.28 -36.03
C PRO A 495 -27.09 -3.56 -35.12
N ALA A 496 -27.57 -2.72 -34.20
CA ALA A 496 -26.71 -2.00 -33.27
C ALA A 496 -25.96 -2.92 -32.29
N ARG A 497 -26.51 -4.12 -32.02
CA ARG A 497 -25.88 -5.13 -31.17
C ARG A 497 -24.78 -5.92 -31.88
N MET A 498 -24.98 -6.14 -33.18
CA MET A 498 -24.11 -7.01 -33.99
C MET A 498 -22.86 -6.31 -34.50
N SER A 499 -22.95 -4.99 -34.73
CA SER A 499 -21.85 -4.17 -35.24
C SER A 499 -22.10 -2.69 -34.95
N PHE A 500 -21.06 -1.86 -35.00
CA PHE A 500 -21.24 -0.41 -34.96
C PHE A 500 -22.12 0.10 -36.13
N VAL A 501 -23.22 0.78 -35.79
CA VAL A 501 -24.10 1.49 -36.73
C VAL A 501 -23.91 2.98 -36.55
N ASN A 502 -23.74 3.72 -37.65
CA ASN A 502 -23.61 5.17 -37.59
C ASN A 502 -24.88 5.86 -37.03
N PRO A 503 -24.74 7.01 -36.36
CA PRO A 503 -25.89 7.79 -35.91
C PRO A 503 -26.83 8.20 -37.06
N ASP A 504 -28.14 8.11 -36.83
CA ASP A 504 -29.19 8.41 -37.81
C ASP A 504 -29.77 9.84 -37.66
N LYS A 505 -29.56 10.52 -36.52
CA LYS A 505 -30.03 11.91 -36.32
C LYS A 505 -28.95 12.95 -36.59
N LYS A 506 -27.75 12.74 -36.03
CA LYS A 506 -26.66 13.73 -36.06
C LYS A 506 -25.31 13.01 -35.98
N ALA A 507 -24.32 13.49 -36.74
CA ALA A 507 -22.95 12.96 -36.66
C ALA A 507 -22.33 13.18 -35.26
N LEU A 508 -21.47 12.25 -34.84
CA LEU A 508 -20.75 12.36 -33.56
C LEU A 508 -19.71 13.50 -33.62
N PRO A 509 -19.60 14.31 -32.56
CA PRO A 509 -18.62 15.39 -32.50
C PRO A 509 -17.21 14.84 -32.23
N ASN A 510 -16.20 15.57 -32.69
CA ASN A 510 -14.79 15.28 -32.38
C ASN A 510 -14.25 16.08 -31.18
N ILE A 511 -14.91 17.19 -30.84
CA ILE A 511 -14.64 18.08 -29.71
C ILE A 511 -15.96 18.70 -29.21
N PHE A 512 -15.97 19.15 -27.97
CA PHE A 512 -17.05 19.85 -27.30
C PHE A 512 -16.61 21.23 -26.84
N GLY A 513 -17.57 22.09 -26.49
CA GLY A 513 -17.28 23.39 -25.87
C GLY A 513 -16.63 23.22 -24.50
N MET A 514 -15.79 24.19 -24.11
CA MET A 514 -15.13 24.19 -22.81
C MET A 514 -16.16 24.25 -21.66
N PRO A 515 -15.94 23.48 -20.57
CA PRO A 515 -16.79 23.57 -19.39
C PRO A 515 -16.85 24.98 -18.80
N SER A 516 -17.97 25.34 -18.16
CA SER A 516 -18.08 26.59 -17.41
C SER A 516 -17.22 26.54 -16.14
N LYS A 517 -16.85 27.71 -15.60
CA LYS A 517 -16.09 27.81 -14.34
C LYS A 517 -16.76 27.03 -13.20
N ALA A 518 -18.09 27.11 -13.07
CA ALA A 518 -18.84 26.38 -12.05
C ALA A 518 -18.69 24.85 -12.17
N LYS A 519 -18.64 24.30 -13.40
CA LYS A 519 -18.42 22.86 -13.63
C LYS A 519 -16.98 22.47 -13.31
N ILE A 520 -16.01 23.33 -13.62
CA ILE A 520 -14.60 23.14 -13.25
C ILE A 520 -14.44 23.11 -11.74
N ASP A 521 -15.03 24.05 -11.02
CA ASP A 521 -14.96 24.13 -9.57
C ASP A 521 -15.61 22.90 -8.91
N LEU A 522 -16.76 22.45 -9.44
CA LEU A 522 -17.40 21.21 -8.98
C LEU A 522 -16.52 19.98 -9.23
N ALA A 523 -15.93 19.85 -10.42
CA ALA A 523 -15.03 18.74 -10.74
C ALA A 523 -13.79 18.74 -9.84
N ARG A 524 -13.21 19.92 -9.55
CA ARG A 524 -12.10 20.07 -8.59
C ARG A 524 -12.51 19.60 -7.19
N SER A 525 -13.70 19.97 -6.72
CA SER A 525 -14.23 19.48 -5.43
C SER A 525 -14.40 17.95 -5.43
N GLN A 526 -14.91 17.36 -6.52
CA GLN A 526 -15.02 15.90 -6.65
C GLN A 526 -13.64 15.22 -6.62
N MET A 527 -12.65 15.79 -7.29
CA MET A 527 -11.26 15.32 -7.24
C MET A 527 -10.70 15.31 -5.81
N VAL A 528 -10.87 16.42 -5.07
CA VAL A 528 -10.41 16.52 -3.68
C VAL A 528 -11.04 15.43 -2.81
N ASN A 529 -12.35 15.23 -2.95
CA ASN A 529 -13.09 14.21 -2.22
C ASN A 529 -12.64 12.79 -2.59
N ALA A 530 -12.42 12.51 -3.87
CA ALA A 530 -11.99 11.20 -4.33
C ALA A 530 -10.59 10.83 -3.82
N VAL A 531 -9.63 11.77 -3.87
CA VAL A 531 -8.27 11.57 -3.33
C VAL A 531 -8.32 11.35 -1.82
N SER A 532 -9.10 12.16 -1.08
CA SER A 532 -9.31 11.99 0.36
C SER A 532 -9.89 10.61 0.71
N ARG A 533 -10.89 10.13 -0.04
CA ARG A 533 -11.49 8.80 0.18
C ARG A 533 -10.49 7.66 0.00
N ARG A 534 -9.54 7.76 -0.93
CA ARG A 534 -8.46 6.75 -1.12
C ARG A 534 -7.50 6.66 0.06
N PHE A 535 -7.44 7.71 0.88
CA PHE A 535 -6.65 7.72 2.11
C PHE A 535 -7.37 7.02 3.26
N THR A 536 -8.70 7.14 3.34
CA THR A 536 -9.50 6.51 4.42
C THR A 536 -9.96 5.09 4.10
N LYS A 537 -10.10 4.73 2.82
CA LYS A 537 -10.55 3.42 2.37
C LYS A 537 -9.54 2.80 1.40
N PRO A 538 -9.09 1.55 1.63
CA PRO A 538 -8.26 0.82 0.67
C PRO A 538 -8.92 0.74 -0.71
N LEU A 539 -8.10 0.80 -1.76
CA LEU A 539 -8.56 0.57 -3.13
C LEU A 539 -9.01 -0.90 -3.24
N GLY A 540 -10.22 -1.10 -3.77
CA GLY A 540 -10.68 -2.42 -4.19
C GLY A 540 -10.24 -2.73 -5.63
N LEU A 541 -10.43 -3.97 -6.05
CA LEU A 541 -10.24 -4.33 -7.45
C LEU A 541 -11.27 -3.63 -8.34
N PRO A 542 -10.86 -3.13 -9.52
CA PRO A 542 -11.78 -2.63 -10.53
C PRO A 542 -12.74 -3.72 -11.04
N PRO A 543 -13.87 -3.34 -11.65
CA PRO A 543 -14.83 -4.28 -12.20
C PRO A 543 -14.20 -5.22 -13.24
N ARG A 544 -14.76 -6.43 -13.35
CA ARG A 544 -14.15 -7.50 -14.14
C ARG A 544 -13.97 -7.13 -15.61
N GLU A 545 -14.90 -6.38 -16.20
CA GLU A 545 -14.75 -5.88 -17.58
C GLU A 545 -13.51 -5.02 -17.78
N ASP A 546 -13.16 -4.16 -16.81
CA ASP A 546 -11.95 -3.32 -16.86
C ASP A 546 -10.69 -4.17 -16.75
N LEU A 547 -10.68 -5.15 -15.83
CA LEU A 547 -9.57 -6.07 -15.67
C LEU A 547 -9.32 -6.91 -16.93
N ASP A 548 -10.39 -7.48 -17.52
CA ASP A 548 -10.30 -8.26 -18.75
C ASP A 548 -9.80 -7.41 -19.93
N PHE A 549 -10.25 -6.15 -20.01
CA PHE A 549 -9.78 -5.19 -21.01
C PHE A 549 -8.28 -4.87 -20.83
N TRP A 550 -7.85 -4.53 -19.61
CA TRP A 550 -6.45 -4.23 -19.35
C TRP A 550 -5.55 -5.43 -19.57
N ALA A 551 -6.01 -6.64 -19.23
CA ALA A 551 -5.32 -7.89 -19.52
C ALA A 551 -5.10 -8.08 -21.03
N ALA A 552 -6.13 -7.86 -21.85
CA ALA A 552 -6.02 -7.95 -23.31
C ALA A 552 -5.05 -6.92 -23.91
N VAL A 553 -5.09 -5.68 -23.42
CA VAL A 553 -4.13 -4.63 -23.83
C VAL A 553 -2.70 -4.99 -23.40
N LEU A 554 -2.51 -5.47 -22.18
CA LEU A 554 -1.21 -5.87 -21.64
C LEU A 554 -0.59 -6.99 -22.47
N ILE A 555 -1.39 -7.98 -22.87
CA ILE A 555 -0.97 -9.08 -23.76
C ILE A 555 -0.44 -8.53 -25.09
N ASP A 556 -1.18 -7.61 -25.73
CA ASP A 556 -0.76 -7.05 -27.01
C ASP A 556 0.45 -6.13 -26.88
N GLU A 557 0.58 -5.37 -25.78
CA GLU A 557 1.77 -4.59 -25.47
C GLU A 557 2.99 -5.48 -25.27
N ALA A 558 2.83 -6.63 -24.59
CA ALA A 558 3.89 -7.60 -24.38
C ALA A 558 4.39 -8.23 -25.69
N LYS A 559 3.58 -8.27 -26.76
CA LYS A 559 3.99 -8.76 -28.10
C LYS A 559 4.85 -7.75 -28.86
N LEU A 560 4.81 -6.46 -28.51
CA LEU A 560 5.63 -5.43 -29.15
C LEU A 560 7.09 -5.43 -28.65
N MET A 561 7.41 -6.27 -27.66
CA MET A 561 8.69 -6.26 -26.98
C MET A 561 9.61 -7.36 -27.53
N PRO A 562 10.90 -7.07 -27.77
CA PRO A 562 11.86 -8.08 -28.21
C PRO A 562 12.05 -9.14 -27.12
N GLU A 563 12.25 -10.41 -27.52
CA GLU A 563 12.37 -11.54 -26.58
C GLU A 563 13.69 -11.53 -25.78
N GLU A 564 14.69 -10.76 -26.22
CA GLU A 564 16.08 -10.89 -25.76
C GLU A 564 16.50 -9.91 -24.65
N GLU A 565 15.64 -8.96 -24.23
CA GLU A 565 15.98 -8.08 -23.12
C GLU A 565 15.21 -8.45 -21.84
N VAL A 566 15.96 -8.70 -20.76
CA VAL A 566 15.45 -8.57 -19.38
C VAL A 566 15.08 -7.11 -19.19
N ASN A 567 13.87 -6.76 -19.61
CA ASN A 567 13.35 -5.41 -19.52
C ASN A 567 12.15 -5.44 -18.57
N VAL A 568 12.31 -4.87 -17.38
CA VAL A 568 11.20 -4.66 -16.42
C VAL A 568 10.77 -3.19 -16.38
N ALA A 569 11.04 -2.43 -17.45
CA ALA A 569 10.69 -1.02 -17.53
C ALA A 569 9.18 -0.77 -17.70
N SER A 570 8.39 -1.80 -17.99
CA SER A 570 6.93 -1.68 -18.09
C SER A 570 6.24 -2.83 -17.39
N HIS A 571 4.97 -2.63 -17.03
CA HIS A 571 4.17 -3.65 -16.37
C HIS A 571 4.03 -4.92 -17.20
N ALA A 572 3.76 -4.79 -18.49
CA ALA A 572 3.67 -5.92 -19.42
C ALA A 572 4.98 -6.73 -19.51
N SER A 573 6.12 -6.03 -19.53
CA SER A 573 7.43 -6.66 -19.63
C SER A 573 7.83 -7.37 -18.32
N LEU A 574 7.47 -6.79 -17.18
CA LEU A 574 7.61 -7.41 -15.86
C LEU A 574 6.82 -8.72 -15.77
N LEU A 575 5.52 -8.70 -16.09
CA LEU A 575 4.69 -9.91 -16.01
C LEU A 575 5.15 -10.99 -16.99
N ARG A 576 5.54 -10.61 -18.22
CA ARG A 576 6.09 -11.57 -19.20
C ARG A 576 7.38 -12.22 -18.69
N PHE A 577 8.29 -11.43 -18.13
CA PHE A 577 9.53 -11.93 -17.53
C PHE A 577 9.25 -12.89 -16.37
N LEU A 578 8.38 -12.50 -15.43
CA LEU A 578 8.01 -13.34 -14.29
C LEU A 578 7.35 -14.64 -14.73
N HIS A 579 6.40 -14.58 -15.65
CA HIS A 579 5.75 -15.77 -16.19
C HIS A 579 6.77 -16.70 -16.86
N GLN A 580 7.62 -16.19 -17.76
CA GLN A 580 8.64 -17.01 -18.44
C GLN A 580 9.62 -17.69 -17.47
N ARG A 581 9.93 -17.04 -16.35
CA ARG A 581 10.90 -17.54 -15.38
C ARG A 581 10.30 -18.50 -14.36
N LEU A 582 9.06 -18.25 -13.93
CA LEU A 582 8.39 -19.03 -12.89
C LEU A 582 7.53 -20.18 -13.42
N SER A 583 7.12 -20.15 -14.70
CA SER A 583 6.33 -21.23 -15.33
C SER A 583 7.16 -22.41 -15.83
N LYS A 584 8.46 -22.22 -16.10
CA LYS A 584 9.33 -23.27 -16.66
C LYS A 584 9.48 -24.45 -15.69
N PRO A 585 9.39 -25.70 -16.17
CA PRO A 585 9.76 -26.85 -15.37
C PRO A 585 11.25 -26.73 -15.02
N SER A 586 11.54 -26.70 -13.72
CA SER A 586 12.89 -26.65 -13.16
C SER A 586 13.11 -27.89 -12.30
N GLU A 587 14.33 -28.41 -12.26
CA GLU A 587 14.75 -29.39 -11.26
C GLU A 587 14.77 -28.78 -9.85
N GLU A 588 14.94 -27.45 -9.77
CA GLU A 588 14.84 -26.69 -8.52
C GLU A 588 13.38 -26.48 -8.10
N LYS A 589 13.12 -26.46 -6.79
CA LYS A 589 11.78 -26.17 -6.24
C LYS A 589 11.30 -24.77 -6.66
N SER A 590 10.00 -24.64 -6.91
CA SER A 590 9.36 -23.39 -7.34
C SER A 590 9.68 -22.20 -6.42
N SER A 591 9.75 -22.42 -5.11
CA SER A 591 10.16 -21.42 -4.12
C SER A 591 11.59 -20.91 -4.31
N THR A 592 12.52 -21.77 -4.79
CA THR A 592 13.91 -21.38 -5.10
C THR A 592 13.97 -20.42 -6.27
N VAL A 593 13.26 -20.78 -7.33
CA VAL A 593 13.21 -19.97 -8.54
C VAL A 593 12.57 -18.61 -8.22
N ALA A 594 11.52 -18.59 -7.41
CA ALA A 594 10.87 -17.36 -6.94
C ALA A 594 11.83 -16.47 -6.13
N ALA A 595 12.51 -17.00 -5.11
CA ALA A 595 13.42 -16.23 -4.27
C ALA A 595 14.60 -15.64 -5.08
N ARG A 596 15.22 -16.43 -5.96
CA ARG A 596 16.29 -15.96 -6.84
C ARG A 596 15.79 -14.89 -7.80
N THR A 597 14.60 -15.08 -8.37
CA THR A 597 13.98 -14.09 -9.26
C THR A 597 13.70 -12.78 -8.53
N ALA A 598 13.23 -12.84 -7.30
CA ALA A 598 13.00 -11.65 -6.50
C ALA A 598 14.30 -10.90 -6.17
N LEU A 599 15.38 -11.62 -5.88
CA LEU A 599 16.70 -11.02 -5.63
C LEU A 599 17.27 -10.34 -6.88
N ASP A 600 17.14 -10.98 -8.05
CA ASP A 600 17.60 -10.39 -9.32
C ASP A 600 16.85 -9.08 -9.63
N LEU A 601 15.55 -9.05 -9.35
CA LEU A 601 14.68 -7.90 -9.61
C LEU A 601 14.80 -6.78 -8.57
N SER A 602 15.22 -7.08 -7.32
CA SER A 602 15.27 -6.08 -6.24
C SER A 602 16.21 -4.92 -6.58
N SER A 603 17.30 -5.20 -7.29
CA SER A 603 18.24 -4.17 -7.78
C SER A 603 17.61 -3.15 -8.73
N ARG A 604 16.49 -3.49 -9.38
CA ARG A 604 15.84 -2.66 -10.42
C ARG A 604 14.60 -1.93 -9.92
N MET A 605 13.82 -2.54 -9.03
CA MET A 605 12.53 -1.99 -8.58
C MET A 605 12.36 -1.91 -7.06
N GLY A 606 13.34 -2.38 -6.30
CA GLY A 606 13.27 -2.47 -4.85
C GLY A 606 12.85 -3.85 -4.35
N SER A 607 13.32 -4.21 -3.16
CA SER A 607 13.08 -5.50 -2.52
C SER A 607 11.59 -5.78 -2.29
N THR A 608 10.81 -4.80 -1.83
CA THR A 608 9.39 -4.99 -1.56
C THR A 608 8.58 -5.18 -2.85
N GLN A 609 8.80 -4.32 -3.84
CA GLN A 609 8.09 -4.34 -5.11
C GLN A 609 8.37 -5.64 -5.87
N SER A 610 9.64 -6.06 -5.87
CA SER A 610 10.07 -7.33 -6.46
C SER A 610 9.36 -8.53 -5.81
N MET A 611 9.43 -8.63 -4.49
CA MET A 611 8.80 -9.72 -3.74
C MET A 611 7.28 -9.75 -3.96
N PHE A 612 6.62 -8.59 -3.94
CA PHE A 612 5.19 -8.49 -4.17
C PHE A 612 4.79 -9.12 -5.52
N TRP A 613 5.40 -8.68 -6.62
CA TRP A 613 5.03 -9.18 -7.95
C TRP A 613 5.40 -10.64 -8.17
N VAL A 614 6.54 -11.10 -7.65
CA VAL A 614 6.93 -12.51 -7.67
C VAL A 614 5.90 -13.36 -6.92
N GLN A 615 5.47 -12.94 -5.73
CA GLN A 615 4.45 -13.64 -4.95
C GLN A 615 3.11 -13.69 -5.67
N GLN A 616 2.63 -12.57 -6.23
CA GLN A 616 1.35 -12.53 -6.96
C GLN A 616 1.35 -13.50 -8.15
N VAL A 617 2.40 -13.50 -8.97
CA VAL A 617 2.53 -14.42 -10.11
C VAL A 617 2.62 -15.87 -9.63
N GLN A 618 3.36 -16.14 -8.56
CA GLN A 618 3.51 -17.50 -8.02
C GLN A 618 2.20 -18.07 -7.47
N ILE A 619 1.42 -17.26 -6.75
CA ILE A 619 0.09 -17.65 -6.24
C ILE A 619 -0.83 -18.05 -7.41
N CYS A 620 -0.85 -17.26 -8.48
CA CYS A 620 -1.63 -17.55 -9.68
C CYS A 620 -1.19 -18.86 -10.35
N LEU A 621 0.12 -19.08 -10.48
CA LEU A 621 0.68 -20.32 -11.05
C LEU A 621 0.37 -21.57 -10.19
N ALA A 622 0.24 -21.43 -8.87
CA ALA A 622 -0.09 -22.51 -7.95
C ALA A 622 -1.60 -22.88 -7.96
N GLY A 623 -2.48 -21.90 -8.25
CA GLY A 623 -3.94 -22.01 -8.10
C GLY A 623 -4.71 -22.91 -9.09
N GLY A 624 -4.04 -23.56 -10.05
CA GLY A 624 -4.64 -24.66 -10.83
C GLY A 624 -5.41 -24.30 -12.13
N LYS A 625 -4.65 -24.06 -13.19
CA LYS A 625 -4.67 -24.69 -14.53
C LYS A 625 -3.33 -24.19 -15.08
N ARG A 626 -2.36 -25.07 -15.34
CA ARG A 626 -1.05 -24.62 -15.87
C ARG A 626 -1.30 -23.97 -17.22
N ALA A 627 -1.45 -22.65 -17.23
CA ALA A 627 -1.51 -21.88 -18.44
C ALA A 627 -0.23 -22.16 -19.21
N SER A 628 -0.38 -22.68 -20.42
CA SER A 628 0.74 -23.10 -21.25
C SER A 628 1.44 -21.91 -21.90
N THR A 629 0.74 -20.78 -21.99
CA THR A 629 1.16 -19.54 -22.64
C THR A 629 0.94 -18.34 -21.72
N PHE A 630 1.69 -17.27 -21.98
CA PHE A 630 1.56 -16.02 -21.21
C PHE A 630 0.17 -15.41 -21.36
N GLU A 631 -0.41 -15.51 -22.54
CA GLU A 631 -1.74 -15.01 -22.87
C GLU A 631 -2.84 -15.70 -22.08
N GLU A 632 -2.77 -17.04 -21.98
CA GLU A 632 -3.70 -17.82 -21.17
C GLU A 632 -3.58 -17.45 -19.68
N PHE A 633 -2.34 -17.29 -19.19
CA PHE A 633 -2.05 -16.94 -17.80
C PHE A 633 -2.68 -15.59 -17.41
N VAL A 634 -2.40 -14.54 -18.18
CA VAL A 634 -2.92 -13.20 -17.89
C VAL A 634 -4.44 -13.13 -18.08
N THR A 635 -5.03 -13.91 -18.99
CA THR A 635 -6.49 -13.94 -19.21
C THR A 635 -7.23 -14.55 -18.02
N VAL A 636 -6.70 -15.64 -17.45
CA VAL A 636 -7.26 -16.27 -16.24
C VAL A 636 -7.12 -15.31 -15.06
N ASP A 637 -5.91 -14.80 -14.84
CA ASP A 637 -5.55 -13.95 -13.71
C ASP A 637 -5.52 -12.46 -14.07
N ALA A 638 -6.60 -11.98 -14.70
CA ALA A 638 -6.71 -10.61 -15.24
C ALA A 638 -6.46 -9.48 -14.21
N HIS A 639 -6.59 -9.77 -12.91
CA HIS A 639 -6.26 -8.83 -11.85
C HIS A 639 -4.77 -8.44 -11.84
N LEU A 640 -3.87 -9.31 -12.33
CA LEU A 640 -2.45 -8.99 -12.48
C LEU A 640 -2.22 -7.85 -13.46
N ALA A 641 -3.12 -7.60 -14.41
CA ALA A 641 -3.01 -6.49 -15.35
C ALA A 641 -3.33 -5.12 -14.74
N TYR A 642 -3.84 -5.08 -13.50
CA TYR A 642 -4.06 -3.84 -12.78
C TYR A 642 -2.74 -3.31 -12.20
N GLU A 643 -2.21 -2.25 -12.81
CA GLU A 643 -0.91 -1.65 -12.43
C GLU A 643 -0.89 -1.16 -10.97
N ASP A 644 -2.03 -0.69 -10.45
CA ASP A 644 -2.18 -0.23 -9.06
C ASP A 644 -2.56 -1.35 -8.08
N LEU A 645 -2.48 -2.63 -8.49
CA LEU A 645 -2.70 -3.76 -7.59
C LEU A 645 -1.91 -3.68 -6.28
N PRO A 646 -0.64 -3.21 -6.23
CA PRO A 646 0.07 -3.01 -4.97
C PRO A 646 -0.67 -2.10 -3.98
N LEU A 647 -1.39 -1.08 -4.45
CA LEU A 647 -2.08 -0.11 -3.60
C LEU A 647 -3.35 -0.67 -2.94
N VAL A 648 -3.77 -1.87 -3.34
CA VAL A 648 -4.76 -2.67 -2.60
C VAL A 648 -4.15 -3.12 -1.26
N TYR A 649 -2.89 -3.55 -1.27
CA TYR A 649 -2.20 -4.14 -0.12
C TYR A 649 -1.39 -3.13 0.69
N TYR A 650 -0.83 -2.12 0.02
CA TYR A 650 0.07 -1.13 0.60
C TYR A 650 -0.52 0.28 0.57
N SER A 651 -0.25 1.07 1.60
CA SER A 651 -0.40 2.53 1.52
C SER A 651 0.63 3.11 0.55
N PRO A 652 0.31 4.20 -0.16
CA PRO A 652 1.28 4.90 -1.00
C PRO A 652 2.55 5.32 -0.23
N GLN A 653 2.38 5.70 1.03
CA GLN A 653 3.47 6.13 1.91
C GLN A 653 4.46 4.98 2.21
N LEU A 654 3.96 3.77 2.44
CA LEU A 654 4.82 2.60 2.63
C LEU A 654 5.42 2.16 1.29
N TRP A 655 4.60 2.03 0.24
CA TRP A 655 5.01 1.53 -1.08
C TRP A 655 6.12 2.35 -1.76
N GLN A 656 6.25 3.63 -1.40
CA GLN A 656 7.24 4.56 -1.97
C GLN A 656 8.31 5.01 -0.95
N SER A 657 8.39 4.38 0.23
CA SER A 657 9.40 4.73 1.23
C SER A 657 10.81 4.33 0.79
N ALA A 658 11.84 4.83 1.47
CA ALA A 658 13.21 4.43 1.18
C ALA A 658 13.48 2.97 1.60
N GLU A 659 12.88 2.53 2.72
CA GLU A 659 13.09 1.21 3.31
C GLU A 659 12.67 0.07 2.37
N VAL A 660 11.58 0.26 1.62
CA VAL A 660 11.06 -0.75 0.68
C VAL A 660 12.02 -1.09 -0.47
N LYS A 661 12.94 -0.19 -0.79
CA LYS A 661 13.95 -0.40 -1.82
C LYS A 661 14.99 -1.41 -1.37
N GLU A 662 15.42 -1.31 -0.12
CA GLU A 662 16.52 -2.11 0.41
C GLU A 662 16.02 -3.45 0.96
N VAL A 663 14.85 -3.46 1.62
CA VAL A 663 14.31 -4.66 2.25
C VAL A 663 12.82 -4.82 1.97
N TYR A 664 12.36 -6.06 2.06
CA TYR A 664 10.94 -6.38 2.04
C TYR A 664 10.24 -5.83 3.29
N VAL A 665 9.24 -4.97 3.07
CA VAL A 665 8.31 -4.50 4.08
C VAL A 665 6.94 -5.14 3.79
N PRO A 666 6.28 -5.75 4.78
CA PRO A 666 4.97 -6.35 4.59
C PRO A 666 3.90 -5.29 4.37
N PRO A 667 2.76 -5.65 3.75
CA PRO A 667 1.70 -4.69 3.51
C PRO A 667 0.98 -4.24 4.79
N ASP A 668 0.56 -2.97 4.81
CA ASP A 668 -0.10 -2.29 5.91
C ASP A 668 -1.62 -2.16 5.75
N ARG A 669 -2.19 -2.55 4.59
CA ARG A 669 -3.65 -2.56 4.36
C ARG A 669 -4.26 -3.95 4.39
N HIS A 670 -3.76 -4.85 3.55
CA HIS A 670 -4.25 -6.22 3.42
C HIS A 670 -3.08 -7.20 3.45
N SER A 671 -3.21 -8.30 4.19
CA SER A 671 -2.21 -9.36 4.17
C SER A 671 -2.17 -10.04 2.80
N LEU A 672 -0.96 -10.35 2.32
CA LEU A 672 -0.80 -11.21 1.16
C LEU A 672 -1.13 -12.65 1.55
N SER A 673 -1.91 -13.34 0.72
CA SER A 673 -2.13 -14.78 0.88
C SER A 673 -0.80 -15.51 0.68
N SER A 674 -0.55 -16.54 1.48
CA SER A 674 0.74 -17.22 1.45
C SER A 674 0.95 -18.00 0.15
N ILE A 675 2.23 -18.20 -0.18
CA ILE A 675 2.76 -18.81 -1.42
C ILE A 675 2.26 -20.25 -1.66
N VAL A 676 1.62 -20.87 -0.67
CA VAL A 676 1.10 -22.24 -0.77
C VAL A 676 -0.41 -22.18 -0.66
N SER A 677 -1.09 -22.34 -1.81
CA SER A 677 -2.52 -22.58 -1.85
C SER A 677 -2.87 -23.66 -0.84
N SER A 678 -3.79 -23.34 0.08
CA SER A 678 -4.47 -24.35 0.89
C SER A 678 -5.26 -25.24 -0.08
N GLY A 679 -4.60 -26.31 -0.55
CA GLY A 679 -5.28 -27.40 -1.22
C GLY A 679 -6.36 -27.91 -0.28
N LYS A 680 -7.61 -27.80 -0.71
CA LYS A 680 -8.69 -28.62 -0.16
C LYS A 680 -8.58 -30.02 -0.69
#